data_AF-A0A2N7QTF8-F1
#
_entry.id   AF-A0A2N7QTF8-F1
#
_cell.length_a   1.000
_cell.length_b   1.000
_cell.length_c   1.000
_cell.angle_alpha   90.00
_cell.angle_beta   90.00
_cell.angle_gamma   90.00
#
_symmetry.space_group_name_H-M   'P 1'
#
loop_
_entity.id
_entity.type
_entity.pdbx_description
1 polymer ?
#
loop_
_entity_poly.entity_id
_entity_poly.type
_entity_poly.pdbx_seq_one_letter_code
_entity_poly.pdbx_strand_id
1 'polypeptide(L)'
;MWQNADLSIEGDAATEQALRFNLFHVFQSSSRDGQGSTAAKGLTGEGYEGHYFWDAEVFMLPAMVALAPHVARSMLMYRHGTLARARAHARELNHARGALYAWRTISGDECSAYFPSGSAQYHINAAVAWAIRHYVDATGDEAFLRDAGAEMLLETARVWLDIGHFNPRRSGAFCIHDVTGPDEYTALVDNNHYTNRMAQRHLRDAATVAHWLSESAPDIYAEIAHRIDLEPFEIMQWQRAAELMYLAEDAELGVFPQDDTFLDKPRMSARNTDEGKRPLLLELHPLTIYRHQVCKQADTLLALMLAGDDVSLAAKRRNFDYYEGVTVHDSTLSASTFGVMAAEVGETEKAWRYFQDTLRVDLDDLHGNAAHGLHMAAMAGSWLSLAWGYGGMRVIDGQLHLHPQLPGAWRSYRFGITWRDAHLRVEVDAEGVRYTVTHGDLVTFHHGGQPIQLSGGESRAMPHATTSLKAPLQAVIFDLDGVIADTAVVHRAAWEQLAHEISAPFDEQIAQRMKGVDRRGSLEILLERAPRAYVEHEKRALEARKNSYYVERIEQFGPDQLLPGAREAVESVRAKGLRVGLASASRNAPLLLERLGISRLFDYVVDAARIDRSKPDPEIFLAAAAGLGVAPGACLGVEDAAAGVASIHAAGMVAIGIGRREDLGEADIVLPGLSVFRIGDFLNNKNGATAGTAEAININA
;
A
#
# COMPACT_ATOMS: atom_id res chain seq x y z
N MET A 1 21.42 -14.21 -15.52
CA MET A 1 20.40 -14.33 -14.45
C MET A 1 21.02 -14.14 -13.07
N TRP A 2 21.82 -15.06 -12.51
CA TRP A 2 22.36 -14.89 -11.14
C TRP A 2 23.18 -13.62 -10.92
N GLN A 3 23.95 -13.20 -11.93
CA GLN A 3 24.66 -11.92 -11.92
C GLN A 3 23.71 -10.71 -11.79
N ASN A 4 22.53 -10.78 -12.42
CA ASN A 4 21.52 -9.71 -12.39
C ASN A 4 20.64 -9.78 -11.12
N ALA A 5 20.43 -10.98 -10.57
CA ALA A 5 19.70 -11.12 -9.31
C ALA A 5 20.53 -10.61 -8.13
N ASP A 6 21.86 -10.77 -8.21
CA ASP A 6 22.84 -10.30 -7.22
C ASP A 6 22.46 -10.60 -5.77
N LEU A 7 21.81 -11.75 -5.57
CA LEU A 7 21.05 -12.05 -4.37
C LEU A 7 21.96 -12.55 -3.23
N SER A 8 21.87 -11.90 -2.08
CA SER A 8 22.49 -12.32 -0.83
C SER A 8 21.60 -11.97 0.37
N ILE A 9 21.49 -12.85 1.36
CA ILE A 9 20.79 -12.62 2.63
C ILE A 9 21.66 -13.17 3.75
N GLU A 10 22.14 -12.28 4.61
CA GLU A 10 22.93 -12.65 5.78
C GLU A 10 22.04 -12.82 7.01
N GLY A 11 22.23 -13.93 7.73
CA GLY A 11 21.45 -14.28 8.93
C GLY A 11 20.40 -15.35 8.68
N ASP A 12 20.04 -15.62 7.42
CA ASP A 12 19.02 -16.62 7.06
C ASP A 12 19.32 -17.30 5.70
N ALA A 13 20.16 -18.34 5.76
CA ALA A 13 20.53 -19.12 4.57
C ALA A 13 19.36 -19.91 3.95
N ALA A 14 18.33 -20.25 4.74
CA ALA A 14 17.17 -20.97 4.25
C ALA A 14 16.30 -20.07 3.34
N THR A 15 16.15 -18.80 3.72
CA THR A 15 15.49 -17.80 2.88
C THR A 15 16.23 -17.57 1.58
N GLU A 16 17.56 -17.41 1.63
CA GLU A 16 18.38 -17.25 0.42
C GLU A 16 18.25 -18.46 -0.52
N GLN A 17 18.29 -19.68 0.03
CA GLN A 17 18.10 -20.90 -0.73
C GLN A 17 16.73 -20.92 -1.41
N ALA A 18 15.66 -20.60 -0.68
CA ALA A 18 14.30 -20.64 -1.20
C ALA A 18 14.08 -19.60 -2.32
N LEU A 19 14.59 -18.37 -2.16
CA LEU A 19 14.52 -17.36 -3.22
C LEU A 19 15.28 -17.80 -4.47
N ARG A 20 16.45 -18.42 -4.31
CA ARG A 20 17.19 -18.97 -5.44
C ARG A 20 16.46 -20.14 -6.10
N PHE A 21 15.84 -21.02 -5.33
CA PHE A 21 15.01 -22.10 -5.86
C PHE A 21 13.84 -21.55 -6.69
N ASN A 22 13.13 -20.56 -6.16
CA ASN A 22 11.98 -19.93 -6.82
C ASN A 22 12.41 -19.22 -8.12
N LEU A 23 13.44 -18.37 -8.08
CA LEU A 23 13.94 -17.67 -9.26
C LEU A 23 14.49 -18.62 -10.33
N PHE A 24 15.13 -19.72 -9.92
CA PHE A 24 15.58 -20.76 -10.84
C PHE A 24 14.41 -21.34 -11.65
N HIS A 25 13.32 -21.71 -10.97
CA HIS A 25 12.15 -22.32 -11.61
C HIS A 25 11.36 -21.35 -12.47
N VAL A 26 11.19 -20.09 -12.03
CA VAL A 26 10.57 -19.05 -12.87
C VAL A 26 11.40 -18.86 -14.15
N PHE A 27 12.72 -18.72 -14.03
CA PHE A 27 13.57 -18.53 -15.20
C PHE A 27 13.63 -19.76 -16.13
N GLN A 28 13.54 -20.98 -15.59
CA GLN A 28 13.44 -22.19 -16.42
C GLN A 28 12.11 -22.29 -17.17
N SER A 29 11.03 -21.83 -16.56
CA SER A 29 9.67 -21.96 -17.10
C SER A 29 9.26 -20.83 -18.05
N SER A 30 10.02 -19.73 -18.09
CA SER A 30 9.75 -18.61 -19.00
C SER A 30 10.35 -18.84 -20.40
N SER A 31 9.51 -18.71 -21.42
CA SER A 31 9.95 -18.81 -22.83
C SER A 31 10.88 -17.66 -23.25
N ARG A 32 11.74 -17.92 -24.24
CA ARG A 32 12.77 -16.99 -24.74
C ARG A 32 12.67 -16.67 -26.23
N ASP A 33 11.71 -17.27 -26.94
CA ASP A 33 11.62 -17.23 -28.41
C ASP A 33 10.45 -16.38 -28.93
N GLY A 34 9.62 -15.84 -28.03
CA GLY A 34 8.42 -15.08 -28.37
C GLY A 34 7.24 -15.93 -28.85
N GLN A 35 7.34 -17.26 -28.82
CA GLN A 35 6.27 -18.19 -29.21
C GLN A 35 5.48 -18.74 -28.00
N GLY A 36 5.90 -18.39 -26.78
CA GLY A 36 5.23 -18.78 -25.55
C GLY A 36 5.46 -17.77 -24.43
N SER A 37 4.80 -18.00 -23.30
CA SER A 37 4.96 -17.26 -22.06
C SER A 37 5.31 -18.20 -20.90
N THR A 38 5.06 -17.80 -19.66
CA THR A 38 5.29 -18.62 -18.46
C THR A 38 3.98 -19.23 -17.98
N ALA A 39 3.87 -20.55 -18.02
CA ALA A 39 2.67 -21.27 -17.56
C ALA A 39 2.49 -21.17 -16.05
N ALA A 40 1.24 -21.24 -15.55
CA ALA A 40 0.94 -21.11 -14.12
C ALA A 40 1.68 -22.15 -13.26
N LYS A 41 1.87 -23.38 -13.78
CA LYS A 41 2.69 -24.43 -13.16
C LYS A 41 4.06 -24.67 -13.81
N GLY A 42 4.50 -23.75 -14.66
CA GLY A 42 5.66 -23.96 -15.53
C GLY A 42 5.51 -25.24 -16.36
N LEU A 43 6.64 -25.89 -16.65
CA LEU A 43 6.68 -27.22 -17.29
C LEU A 43 7.04 -28.31 -16.27
N THR A 44 6.40 -28.26 -15.11
CA THR A 44 6.81 -29.03 -13.92
C THR A 44 5.77 -30.03 -13.44
N GLY A 45 4.61 -30.07 -14.10
CA GLY A 45 3.50 -30.99 -13.82
C GLY A 45 2.29 -30.70 -14.71
N GLU A 46 1.24 -31.51 -14.55
CA GLU A 46 0.01 -31.41 -15.35
C GLU A 46 -1.01 -30.41 -14.79
N GLY A 47 -0.79 -29.87 -13.59
CA GLY A 47 -1.64 -28.84 -13.01
C GLY A 47 -1.77 -27.63 -13.93
N TYR A 48 -3.00 -27.19 -14.17
CA TYR A 48 -3.33 -26.17 -15.17
C TYR A 48 -2.89 -26.48 -16.62
N GLU A 49 -2.40 -27.68 -16.90
CA GLU A 49 -2.13 -28.24 -18.24
C GLU A 49 -1.20 -27.36 -19.10
N GLY A 50 -0.27 -26.62 -18.48
CA GLY A 50 0.66 -25.73 -19.18
C GLY A 50 0.04 -24.43 -19.70
N HIS A 51 -1.18 -24.08 -19.29
CA HIS A 51 -1.83 -22.85 -19.72
C HIS A 51 -1.22 -21.58 -19.11
N TYR A 52 -1.25 -20.52 -19.89
CA TYR A 52 -0.97 -19.15 -19.51
C TYR A 52 -2.25 -18.47 -19.01
N PHE A 53 -2.07 -17.62 -18.01
CA PHE A 53 -3.09 -16.80 -17.37
C PHE A 53 -2.52 -15.38 -17.20
N TRP A 54 -3.34 -14.45 -16.68
CA TRP A 54 -2.90 -13.12 -16.25
C TRP A 54 -1.74 -13.15 -15.22
N ASP A 55 -1.56 -14.27 -14.51
CA ASP A 55 -0.43 -14.58 -13.63
C ASP A 55 0.92 -14.22 -14.29
N ALA A 56 1.06 -14.55 -15.57
CA ALA A 56 2.29 -14.35 -16.33
C ALA A 56 2.67 -12.87 -16.40
N GLU A 57 1.69 -11.99 -16.62
CA GLU A 57 1.91 -10.56 -16.75
C GLU A 57 2.00 -9.83 -15.40
N VAL A 58 1.26 -10.27 -14.38
CA VAL A 58 1.21 -9.57 -13.08
C VAL A 58 2.30 -10.02 -12.11
N PHE A 59 2.73 -11.29 -12.15
CA PHE A 59 3.68 -11.84 -11.18
C PHE A 59 5.02 -12.21 -11.81
N MET A 60 5.03 -13.02 -12.88
CA MET A 60 6.27 -13.51 -13.48
C MET A 60 7.00 -12.44 -14.28
N LEU A 61 6.28 -11.68 -15.10
CA LEU A 61 6.87 -10.68 -15.99
C LEU A 61 7.60 -9.57 -15.21
N PRO A 62 7.08 -8.99 -14.12
CA PRO A 62 7.81 -7.94 -13.39
C PRO A 62 9.13 -8.42 -12.79
N ALA A 63 9.18 -9.67 -12.33
CA ALA A 63 10.45 -10.30 -11.93
C ALA A 63 11.41 -10.45 -13.12
N MET A 64 10.90 -10.88 -14.28
CA MET A 64 11.72 -10.96 -15.49
C MET A 64 12.15 -9.59 -16.02
N VAL A 65 11.33 -8.54 -15.86
CA VAL A 65 11.69 -7.17 -16.27
C VAL A 65 12.95 -6.72 -15.52
N ALA A 66 13.02 -6.93 -14.21
CA ALA A 66 14.19 -6.53 -13.43
C ALA A 66 15.41 -7.45 -13.65
N LEU A 67 15.20 -8.75 -13.86
CA LEU A 67 16.28 -9.74 -13.84
C LEU A 67 16.75 -10.21 -15.22
N ALA A 68 15.87 -10.18 -16.21
CA ALA A 68 16.11 -10.67 -17.57
C ALA A 68 15.15 -10.00 -18.59
N PRO A 69 15.31 -8.69 -18.87
CA PRO A 69 14.37 -7.93 -19.72
C PRO A 69 14.06 -8.57 -21.08
N HIS A 70 15.04 -9.23 -21.71
CA HIS A 70 14.84 -9.96 -22.98
C HIS A 70 13.84 -11.12 -22.88
N VAL A 71 13.71 -11.76 -21.72
CA VAL A 71 12.71 -12.79 -21.45
C VAL A 71 11.34 -12.14 -21.29
N ALA A 72 11.23 -11.05 -20.53
CA ALA A 72 9.99 -10.28 -20.40
C ALA A 72 9.48 -9.79 -21.78
N ARG A 73 10.38 -9.29 -22.63
CA ARG A 73 10.07 -8.93 -24.02
C ARG A 73 9.50 -10.12 -24.80
N SER A 74 10.10 -11.30 -24.65
CA SER A 74 9.63 -12.52 -25.32
C SER A 74 8.21 -12.91 -24.88
N MET A 75 7.91 -12.82 -23.57
CA MET A 75 6.56 -13.06 -23.04
C MET A 75 5.53 -12.10 -23.66
N LEU A 76 5.88 -10.82 -23.82
CA LEU A 76 5.00 -9.84 -24.47
C LEU A 76 4.87 -10.07 -25.98
N MET A 77 5.95 -10.51 -26.66
CA MET A 77 5.88 -10.87 -28.08
C MET A 77 4.95 -12.07 -28.34
N TYR A 78 4.81 -12.99 -27.38
CA TYR A 78 3.78 -14.05 -27.47
C TYR A 78 2.37 -13.47 -27.46
N ARG A 79 2.08 -12.48 -26.60
CA ARG A 79 0.79 -11.78 -26.61
C ARG A 79 0.55 -11.09 -27.96
N HIS A 80 1.55 -10.40 -28.48
CA HIS A 80 1.47 -9.81 -29.82
C HIS A 80 1.22 -10.87 -30.92
N GLY A 81 1.93 -11.99 -30.89
CA GLY A 81 1.75 -13.11 -31.82
C GLY A 81 0.37 -13.77 -31.75
N THR A 82 -0.34 -13.61 -30.64
CA THR A 82 -1.69 -14.15 -30.42
C THR A 82 -2.79 -13.09 -30.51
N LEU A 83 -2.46 -11.85 -30.85
CA LEU A 83 -3.43 -10.73 -30.93
C LEU A 83 -4.57 -11.01 -31.92
N ALA A 84 -4.31 -11.68 -33.04
CA ALA A 84 -5.35 -12.08 -33.99
C ALA A 84 -6.40 -13.04 -33.37
N ARG A 85 -5.97 -13.93 -32.47
CA ARG A 85 -6.88 -14.83 -31.73
C ARG A 85 -7.63 -14.08 -30.65
N ALA A 86 -7.00 -13.15 -29.97
CA ALA A 86 -7.68 -12.24 -29.03
C ALA A 86 -8.76 -11.39 -29.71
N ARG A 87 -8.53 -10.94 -30.95
CA ARG A 87 -9.56 -10.29 -31.78
C ARG A 87 -10.72 -11.26 -32.08
N ALA A 88 -10.43 -12.50 -32.45
CA ALA A 88 -11.46 -13.51 -32.72
C ALA A 88 -12.30 -13.81 -31.46
N HIS A 89 -11.65 -14.00 -30.31
CA HIS A 89 -12.31 -14.20 -29.02
C HIS A 89 -13.21 -13.01 -28.63
N ALA A 90 -12.78 -11.77 -28.88
CA ALA A 90 -13.63 -10.61 -28.69
C ALA A 90 -14.91 -10.68 -29.55
N ARG A 91 -14.83 -11.19 -30.79
CA ARG A 91 -16.02 -11.41 -31.63
C ARG A 91 -16.93 -12.51 -31.08
N GLU A 92 -16.37 -13.58 -30.52
CA GLU A 92 -17.15 -14.65 -29.86
C GLU A 92 -17.97 -14.12 -28.68
N LEU A 93 -17.46 -13.09 -28.00
CA LEU A 93 -18.13 -12.41 -26.89
C LEU A 93 -18.96 -11.19 -27.33
N ASN A 94 -19.24 -11.07 -28.63
CA ASN A 94 -20.07 -10.01 -29.25
C ASN A 94 -19.49 -8.59 -29.21
N HIS A 95 -18.18 -8.42 -29.02
CA HIS A 95 -17.51 -7.14 -29.27
C HIS A 95 -17.36 -6.93 -30.76
N ALA A 96 -17.81 -5.79 -31.29
CA ALA A 96 -17.71 -5.53 -32.74
C ALA A 96 -16.28 -5.22 -33.18
N ARG A 97 -15.48 -4.61 -32.29
CA ARG A 97 -14.10 -4.19 -32.51
C ARG A 97 -13.23 -4.56 -31.30
N GLY A 98 -11.93 -4.28 -31.36
CA GLY A 98 -11.01 -4.57 -30.26
C GLY A 98 -10.55 -6.02 -30.17
N ALA A 99 -9.75 -6.28 -29.14
CA ALA A 99 -9.19 -7.59 -28.81
C ALA A 99 -9.37 -7.91 -27.33
N LEU A 100 -9.71 -9.17 -27.02
CA LEU A 100 -9.85 -9.68 -25.66
C LEU A 100 -9.02 -10.94 -25.53
N TYR A 101 -7.93 -10.85 -24.77
CA TYR A 101 -7.08 -12.02 -24.53
C TYR A 101 -7.87 -13.10 -23.77
N ALA A 102 -7.63 -14.35 -24.15
CA ALA A 102 -8.16 -15.52 -23.47
C ALA A 102 -7.64 -15.58 -22.03
N TRP A 103 -8.55 -15.85 -21.09
CA TRP A 103 -8.26 -16.03 -19.67
C TRP A 103 -7.30 -17.19 -19.43
N ARG A 104 -7.56 -18.32 -20.10
CA ARG A 104 -6.77 -19.54 -20.02
C ARG A 104 -6.40 -19.99 -21.42
N THR A 105 -5.11 -20.05 -21.74
CA THR A 105 -4.68 -20.35 -23.11
C THR A 105 -3.27 -20.94 -23.26
N ILE A 106 -2.99 -21.59 -24.38
CA ILE A 106 -1.63 -21.93 -24.85
C ILE A 106 -1.38 -21.34 -26.25
N SER A 107 -2.35 -21.49 -27.16
CA SER A 107 -2.26 -21.03 -28.55
C SER A 107 -2.74 -19.60 -28.76
N GLY A 108 -3.39 -18.99 -27.77
CA GLY A 108 -4.09 -17.71 -27.84
C GLY A 108 -5.62 -17.82 -27.84
N ASP A 109 -6.19 -19.01 -28.03
CA ASP A 109 -7.64 -19.26 -27.98
C ASP A 109 -8.11 -19.52 -26.54
N GLU A 110 -9.36 -19.20 -26.21
CA GLU A 110 -9.93 -19.45 -24.88
C GLU A 110 -10.13 -20.95 -24.64
N CYS A 111 -9.69 -21.41 -23.45
CA CYS A 111 -9.79 -22.81 -23.03
C CYS A 111 -10.56 -22.97 -21.71
N SER A 112 -11.01 -21.88 -21.07
CA SER A 112 -11.86 -21.95 -19.90
C SER A 112 -13.29 -22.36 -20.27
N ALA A 113 -13.73 -23.51 -19.77
CA ALA A 113 -15.12 -23.95 -19.91
C ALA A 113 -16.09 -23.25 -18.94
N TYR A 114 -15.58 -22.49 -17.96
CA TYR A 114 -16.38 -21.81 -16.95
C TYR A 114 -16.28 -20.30 -17.13
N PHE A 115 -17.21 -19.73 -17.91
CA PHE A 115 -17.18 -18.31 -18.27
C PHE A 115 -17.24 -17.34 -17.06
N PRO A 116 -17.95 -17.61 -15.93
CA PRO A 116 -18.05 -16.64 -14.83
C PRO A 116 -16.71 -16.34 -14.17
N SER A 117 -15.81 -17.31 -14.09
CA SER A 117 -14.41 -17.10 -13.66
C SER A 117 -13.43 -17.39 -14.80
N GLY A 118 -13.87 -17.14 -16.04
CA GLY A 118 -13.10 -17.28 -17.27
C GLY A 118 -13.24 -16.02 -18.09
N SER A 119 -14.00 -16.08 -19.18
CA SER A 119 -14.25 -14.95 -20.08
C SER A 119 -14.83 -13.69 -19.43
N ALA A 120 -15.50 -13.79 -18.28
CA ALA A 120 -15.96 -12.61 -17.53
C ALA A 120 -14.84 -11.87 -16.77
N GLN A 121 -13.64 -12.45 -16.69
CA GLN A 121 -12.44 -11.82 -16.11
C GLN A 121 -11.74 -10.94 -17.15
N TYR A 122 -12.43 -9.88 -17.59
CA TYR A 122 -11.92 -8.90 -18.56
C TYR A 122 -10.62 -8.22 -18.12
N HIS A 123 -10.30 -8.27 -16.82
CA HIS A 123 -9.11 -7.66 -16.24
C HIS A 123 -7.78 -8.21 -16.80
N ILE A 124 -7.77 -9.37 -17.46
CA ILE A 124 -6.59 -9.87 -18.19
C ILE A 124 -6.09 -8.88 -19.25
N ASN A 125 -6.98 -8.14 -19.92
CA ASN A 125 -6.58 -7.09 -20.86
C ASN A 125 -5.80 -5.97 -20.14
N ALA A 126 -6.26 -5.56 -18.96
CA ALA A 126 -5.56 -4.54 -18.19
C ALA A 126 -4.25 -5.06 -17.58
N ALA A 127 -4.16 -6.34 -17.22
CA ALA A 127 -2.91 -6.98 -16.81
C ALA A 127 -1.85 -6.95 -17.92
N VAL A 128 -2.23 -7.32 -19.15
CA VAL A 128 -1.33 -7.25 -20.32
C VAL A 128 -0.94 -5.80 -20.63
N ALA A 129 -1.89 -4.87 -20.59
CA ALA A 129 -1.62 -3.45 -20.81
C ALA A 129 -0.65 -2.87 -19.78
N TRP A 130 -0.88 -3.18 -18.50
CA TRP A 130 -0.01 -2.78 -17.40
C TRP A 130 1.41 -3.34 -17.57
N ALA A 131 1.54 -4.62 -17.96
CA ALA A 131 2.82 -5.26 -18.19
C ALA A 131 3.61 -4.65 -19.36
N ILE A 132 2.93 -4.27 -20.45
CA ILE A 132 3.54 -3.53 -21.57
C ILE A 132 4.17 -2.23 -21.08
N ARG A 133 3.41 -1.44 -20.31
CA ARG A 133 3.89 -0.16 -19.78
C ARG A 133 5.01 -0.36 -18.77
N HIS A 134 4.87 -1.30 -17.83
CA HIS A 134 5.90 -1.61 -16.85
C HIS A 134 7.22 -2.05 -17.53
N TYR A 135 7.15 -2.87 -18.59
CA TYR A 135 8.32 -3.26 -19.38
C TYR A 135 8.99 -2.04 -20.05
N VAL A 136 8.21 -1.19 -20.73
CA VAL A 136 8.77 -0.02 -21.44
C VAL A 136 9.35 1.01 -20.47
N ASP A 137 8.67 1.26 -19.35
CA ASP A 137 9.15 2.18 -18.32
C ASP A 137 10.45 1.66 -17.69
N ALA A 138 10.58 0.36 -17.48
CA ALA A 138 11.77 -0.23 -16.91
C ALA A 138 12.94 -0.36 -17.90
N THR A 139 12.68 -0.55 -19.19
CA THR A 139 13.74 -0.85 -20.18
C THR A 139 14.07 0.34 -21.09
N GLY A 140 13.12 1.24 -21.34
CA GLY A 140 13.24 2.23 -22.41
C GLY A 140 13.09 1.68 -23.82
N ASP A 141 12.59 0.45 -23.99
CA ASP A 141 12.38 -0.19 -25.30
C ASP A 141 11.18 0.44 -26.05
N GLU A 142 11.35 1.67 -26.53
CA GLU A 142 10.39 2.37 -27.38
C GLU A 142 10.17 1.66 -28.73
N ALA A 143 11.16 0.90 -29.21
CA ALA A 143 11.04 0.13 -30.44
C ALA A 143 9.97 -0.96 -30.29
N PHE A 144 10.02 -1.74 -29.20
CA PHE A 144 8.94 -2.68 -28.87
C PHE A 144 7.58 -1.99 -28.76
N LEU A 145 7.51 -0.81 -28.13
CA LEU A 145 6.26 -0.07 -28.01
C LEU A 145 5.71 0.34 -29.38
N ARG A 146 6.55 0.82 -30.30
CA ARG A 146 6.16 1.19 -31.67
C ARG A 146 5.74 -0.04 -32.50
N ASP A 147 6.52 -1.12 -32.43
CA ASP A 147 6.40 -2.25 -33.34
C ASP A 147 5.31 -3.26 -32.93
N ALA A 148 4.98 -3.34 -31.63
CA ALA A 148 4.05 -4.33 -31.08
C ALA A 148 3.16 -3.80 -29.95
N GLY A 149 3.75 -3.09 -28.98
CA GLY A 149 3.05 -2.68 -27.76
C GLY A 149 1.86 -1.76 -27.99
N ALA A 150 2.00 -0.77 -28.88
CA ALA A 150 0.95 0.21 -29.17
C ALA A 150 -0.30 -0.46 -29.78
N GLU A 151 -0.15 -1.34 -30.77
CA GLU A 151 -1.29 -2.04 -31.37
C GLU A 151 -2.06 -2.86 -30.32
N MET A 152 -1.35 -3.58 -29.45
CA MET A 152 -1.97 -4.34 -28.36
C MET A 152 -2.74 -3.44 -27.38
N LEU A 153 -2.13 -2.34 -26.94
CA LEU A 153 -2.77 -1.40 -26.00
C LEU A 153 -4.06 -0.80 -26.56
N LEU A 154 -4.02 -0.36 -27.82
CA LEU A 154 -5.14 0.30 -28.49
C LEU A 154 -6.30 -0.67 -28.76
N GLU A 155 -6.01 -1.87 -29.25
CA GLU A 155 -7.05 -2.87 -29.52
C GLU A 155 -7.73 -3.38 -28.26
N THR A 156 -6.95 -3.59 -27.19
CA THR A 156 -7.51 -4.08 -25.91
C THR A 156 -8.28 -2.99 -25.16
N ALA A 157 -7.94 -1.70 -25.34
CA ALA A 157 -8.63 -0.58 -24.72
C ALA A 157 -10.08 -0.41 -25.20
N ARG A 158 -10.37 -0.80 -26.46
CA ARG A 158 -11.72 -0.73 -27.06
C ARG A 158 -12.77 -1.50 -26.27
N VAL A 159 -12.39 -2.65 -25.72
CA VAL A 159 -13.32 -3.56 -25.01
C VAL A 159 -13.94 -2.88 -23.79
N TRP A 160 -13.21 -1.99 -23.11
CA TRP A 160 -13.73 -1.30 -21.93
C TRP A 160 -14.96 -0.42 -22.25
N LEU A 161 -14.99 0.22 -23.42
CA LEU A 161 -16.13 1.04 -23.84
C LEU A 161 -17.34 0.21 -24.27
N ASP A 162 -17.14 -1.06 -24.64
CA ASP A 162 -18.24 -1.98 -24.99
C ASP A 162 -18.95 -2.53 -23.74
N ILE A 163 -18.20 -2.78 -22.66
CA ILE A 163 -18.73 -3.34 -21.41
C ILE A 163 -19.05 -2.28 -20.35
N GLY A 164 -18.56 -1.05 -20.55
CA GLY A 164 -18.77 0.07 -19.64
C GLY A 164 -19.77 1.10 -20.18
N HIS A 165 -20.31 1.92 -19.30
CA HIS A 165 -21.21 3.01 -19.68
C HIS A 165 -21.13 4.18 -18.70
N PHE A 166 -21.42 5.39 -19.19
CA PHE A 166 -21.58 6.57 -18.34
C PHE A 166 -22.95 6.49 -17.64
N ASN A 167 -22.96 6.27 -16.33
CA ASN A 167 -24.15 6.01 -15.54
C ASN A 167 -24.75 7.31 -14.96
N PRO A 168 -25.93 7.77 -15.41
CA PRO A 168 -26.55 9.00 -14.91
C PRO A 168 -26.90 8.94 -13.41
N ARG A 169 -27.06 7.74 -12.84
CA ARG A 169 -27.36 7.56 -11.41
C ARG A 169 -26.13 7.69 -10.52
N ARG A 170 -24.93 7.58 -11.09
CA ARG A 170 -23.65 7.81 -10.41
C ARG A 170 -23.01 9.11 -10.88
N SER A 171 -23.83 10.15 -11.04
CA SER A 171 -23.38 11.48 -11.48
C SER A 171 -22.63 11.49 -12.80
N GLY A 172 -22.95 10.56 -13.71
CA GLY A 172 -22.28 10.43 -15.01
C GLY A 172 -20.95 9.68 -14.98
N ALA A 173 -20.59 9.03 -13.87
CA ALA A 173 -19.39 8.20 -13.78
C ALA A 173 -19.43 7.03 -14.77
N PHE A 174 -18.27 6.67 -15.32
CA PHE A 174 -18.09 5.50 -16.16
C PHE A 174 -18.04 4.24 -15.30
N CYS A 175 -19.00 3.35 -15.48
CA CYS A 175 -19.18 2.12 -14.70
C CYS A 175 -18.96 0.90 -15.58
N ILE A 176 -18.33 -0.15 -15.05
CA ILE A 176 -18.13 -1.43 -15.73
C ILE A 176 -18.92 -2.48 -14.96
N HIS A 177 -19.81 -3.20 -15.64
CA HIS A 177 -20.81 -4.07 -15.04
C HIS A 177 -20.62 -5.53 -15.47
N ASP A 178 -21.18 -6.47 -14.70
CA ASP A 178 -21.17 -7.91 -14.97
C ASP A 178 -19.76 -8.51 -15.25
N VAL A 179 -18.76 -8.08 -14.48
CA VAL A 179 -17.37 -8.56 -14.57
C VAL A 179 -16.98 -9.42 -13.37
N THR A 180 -15.90 -10.19 -13.49
CA THR A 180 -15.32 -10.92 -12.37
C THR A 180 -13.91 -10.40 -12.13
N GLY A 181 -13.60 -10.01 -10.89
CA GLY A 181 -12.25 -9.58 -10.48
C GLY A 181 -11.32 -10.75 -10.18
N PRO A 182 -10.08 -10.48 -9.72
CA PRO A 182 -9.16 -11.49 -9.20
C PRO A 182 -9.74 -12.41 -8.12
N ASP A 183 -10.65 -11.91 -7.29
CA ASP A 183 -11.36 -12.73 -6.32
C ASP A 183 -12.44 -13.58 -7.01
N GLU A 184 -12.07 -14.81 -7.38
CA GLU A 184 -13.00 -15.77 -7.99
C GLU A 184 -14.07 -16.31 -7.01
N TYR A 185 -14.07 -15.87 -5.74
CA TYR A 185 -15.13 -16.16 -4.77
C TYR A 185 -16.29 -15.17 -4.81
N THR A 186 -16.30 -14.26 -5.79
CA THR A 186 -17.49 -13.59 -6.28
C THR A 186 -17.36 -13.41 -7.79
N ALA A 187 -18.43 -13.61 -8.57
CA ALA A 187 -18.39 -13.49 -10.03
C ALA A 187 -19.58 -12.69 -10.56
N LEU A 188 -19.41 -12.08 -11.73
CA LEU A 188 -20.42 -11.28 -12.43
C LEU A 188 -20.97 -10.14 -11.55
N VAL A 189 -20.06 -9.31 -11.05
CA VAL A 189 -20.33 -8.17 -10.20
C VAL A 189 -20.20 -6.86 -10.96
N ASP A 190 -20.84 -5.83 -10.40
CA ASP A 190 -20.72 -4.46 -10.90
C ASP A 190 -19.60 -3.72 -10.18
N ASN A 191 -18.83 -2.97 -10.96
CA ASN A 191 -17.82 -2.03 -10.49
C ASN A 191 -16.78 -2.66 -9.58
N ASN A 192 -16.26 -3.84 -9.95
CA ASN A 192 -15.16 -4.45 -9.23
C ASN A 192 -13.97 -3.47 -9.14
N HIS A 193 -13.46 -3.21 -7.94
CA HIS A 193 -12.45 -2.17 -7.72
C HIS A 193 -11.17 -2.42 -8.50
N TYR A 194 -10.66 -3.67 -8.50
CA TYR A 194 -9.49 -4.02 -9.30
C TYR A 194 -9.72 -3.76 -10.79
N THR A 195 -10.82 -4.26 -11.33
CA THR A 195 -11.14 -4.14 -12.75
C THR A 195 -11.27 -2.68 -13.16
N ASN A 196 -12.04 -1.87 -12.43
CA ASN A 196 -12.21 -0.44 -12.74
C ASN A 196 -10.89 0.33 -12.64
N ARG A 197 -10.10 0.08 -11.59
CA ARG A 197 -8.82 0.77 -11.37
C ARG A 197 -7.80 0.43 -12.44
N MET A 198 -7.71 -0.84 -12.82
CA MET A 198 -6.78 -1.30 -13.86
C MET A 198 -7.25 -0.88 -15.27
N ALA A 199 -8.57 -0.89 -15.54
CA ALA A 199 -9.14 -0.34 -16.76
C ALA A 199 -8.91 1.17 -16.89
N GLN A 200 -9.05 1.93 -15.80
CA GLN A 200 -8.74 3.36 -15.77
C GLN A 200 -7.29 3.61 -16.17
N ARG A 201 -6.35 2.85 -15.60
CA ARG A 201 -4.93 2.97 -15.96
C ARG A 201 -4.70 2.60 -17.42
N HIS A 202 -5.23 1.48 -17.89
CA HIS A 202 -5.10 1.04 -19.28
C HIS A 202 -5.65 2.08 -20.27
N LEU A 203 -6.83 2.66 -20.02
CA LEU A 203 -7.41 3.69 -20.88
C LEU A 203 -6.54 4.97 -20.93
N ARG A 204 -5.95 5.40 -19.80
CA ARG A 204 -4.97 6.50 -19.77
C ARG A 204 -3.74 6.16 -20.57
N ASP A 205 -3.18 4.96 -20.36
CA ASP A 205 -1.96 4.52 -21.03
C ASP A 205 -2.17 4.39 -22.55
N ALA A 206 -3.29 3.84 -23.00
CA ALA A 206 -3.65 3.75 -24.41
C ALA A 206 -3.77 5.14 -25.05
N ALA A 207 -4.43 6.08 -24.40
CA ALA A 207 -4.55 7.45 -24.90
C ALA A 207 -3.18 8.16 -24.93
N THR A 208 -2.38 8.04 -23.87
CA THR A 208 -1.03 8.62 -23.80
C THR A 208 -0.12 8.06 -24.89
N VAL A 209 -0.15 6.73 -25.10
CA VAL A 209 0.65 6.08 -26.15
C VAL A 209 0.19 6.50 -27.55
N ALA A 210 -1.11 6.63 -27.79
CA ALA A 210 -1.63 7.11 -29.07
C ALA A 210 -1.11 8.52 -29.40
N HIS A 211 -1.15 9.44 -28.42
CA HIS A 211 -0.63 10.80 -28.57
C HIS A 211 0.89 10.81 -28.76
N TRP A 212 1.63 10.10 -27.91
CA TRP A 212 3.08 9.99 -28.04
C TRP A 212 3.49 9.42 -29.40
N LEU A 213 2.78 8.41 -29.92
CA LEU A 213 3.09 7.79 -31.20
C LEU A 213 2.77 8.73 -32.37
N SER A 214 1.66 9.48 -32.30
CA SER A 214 1.32 10.45 -33.35
C SER A 214 2.31 11.61 -33.45
N GLU A 215 2.94 11.99 -32.33
CA GLU A 215 3.99 13.01 -32.28
C GLU A 215 5.38 12.48 -32.64
N SER A 216 5.77 11.33 -32.07
CA SER A 216 7.14 10.80 -32.18
C SER A 216 7.37 9.93 -33.42
N ALA A 217 6.34 9.28 -33.95
CA ALA A 217 6.41 8.39 -35.11
C ALA A 217 5.08 8.39 -35.91
N PRO A 218 4.73 9.53 -36.54
CA PRO A 218 3.44 9.73 -37.20
C PRO A 218 3.13 8.71 -38.31
N ASP A 219 4.14 8.23 -39.03
CA ASP A 219 3.97 7.20 -40.06
C ASP A 219 3.52 5.86 -39.46
N ILE A 220 4.14 5.45 -38.34
CA ILE A 220 3.76 4.22 -37.61
C ILE A 220 2.36 4.38 -37.01
N TYR A 221 2.05 5.55 -36.44
CA TYR A 221 0.71 5.84 -35.95
C TYR A 221 -0.33 5.70 -37.07
N ALA A 222 -0.07 6.29 -38.24
CA ALA A 222 -0.98 6.21 -39.39
C ALA A 222 -1.15 4.76 -39.89
N GLU A 223 -0.08 3.96 -39.91
CA GLU A 223 -0.15 2.54 -40.27
C GLU A 223 -0.99 1.72 -39.29
N ILE A 224 -0.79 1.89 -37.98
CA ILE A 224 -1.58 1.21 -36.95
C ILE A 224 -3.03 1.67 -37.04
N ALA A 225 -3.27 2.99 -37.09
CA ALA A 225 -4.61 3.54 -37.16
C ALA A 225 -5.38 3.03 -38.38
N HIS A 226 -4.73 2.96 -39.55
CA HIS A 226 -5.34 2.36 -40.74
C HIS A 226 -5.60 0.85 -40.56
N ARG A 227 -4.64 0.10 -39.99
CA ARG A 227 -4.75 -1.36 -39.81
C ARG A 227 -5.89 -1.76 -38.87
N ILE A 228 -6.09 -1.00 -37.80
CA ILE A 228 -7.10 -1.29 -36.79
C ILE A 228 -8.36 -0.44 -36.93
N ASP A 229 -8.46 0.39 -37.97
CA ASP A 229 -9.55 1.36 -38.18
C ASP A 229 -9.78 2.24 -36.93
N LEU A 230 -8.70 2.85 -36.43
CA LEU A 230 -8.71 3.70 -35.24
C LEU A 230 -9.22 5.09 -35.56
N GLU A 231 -10.29 5.50 -34.88
CA GLU A 231 -10.82 6.85 -35.01
C GLU A 231 -10.31 7.77 -33.89
N PRO A 232 -9.97 9.05 -34.17
CA PRO A 232 -9.54 10.00 -33.14
C PRO A 232 -10.53 10.17 -31.99
N PHE A 233 -11.83 9.99 -32.25
CA PHE A 233 -12.88 10.05 -31.23
C PHE A 233 -12.76 8.92 -30.19
N GLU A 234 -12.26 7.74 -30.56
CA GLU A 234 -12.05 6.64 -29.61
C GLU A 234 -11.08 7.05 -28.51
N ILE A 235 -9.98 7.73 -28.88
CA ILE A 235 -8.96 8.21 -27.95
C ILE A 235 -9.56 9.21 -26.94
N MET A 236 -10.39 10.13 -27.42
CA MET A 236 -11.10 11.09 -26.55
C MET A 236 -12.06 10.38 -25.58
N GLN A 237 -12.75 9.33 -26.05
CA GLN A 237 -13.65 8.55 -25.22
C GLN A 237 -12.91 7.75 -24.16
N TRP A 238 -11.71 7.22 -24.46
CA TRP A 238 -10.87 6.56 -23.47
C TRP A 238 -10.41 7.51 -22.36
N GLN A 239 -9.95 8.71 -22.72
CA GLN A 239 -9.57 9.74 -21.75
C GLN A 239 -10.76 10.07 -20.83
N ARG A 240 -11.92 10.35 -21.42
CA ARG A 240 -13.15 10.66 -20.68
C ARG A 240 -13.59 9.52 -19.76
N ALA A 241 -13.56 8.28 -20.24
CA ALA A 241 -13.92 7.12 -19.43
C ALA A 241 -12.95 6.91 -18.26
N ALA A 242 -11.65 7.14 -18.46
CA ALA A 242 -10.67 7.06 -17.39
C ALA A 242 -10.81 8.18 -16.34
N GLU A 243 -11.08 9.40 -16.78
CA GLU A 243 -11.33 10.56 -15.90
C GLU A 243 -12.58 10.37 -15.04
N LEU A 244 -13.62 9.79 -15.63
CA LEU A 244 -14.91 9.58 -14.96
C LEU A 244 -15.08 8.18 -14.39
N MET A 245 -14.03 7.34 -14.37
CA MET A 245 -14.12 5.96 -13.87
C MET A 245 -14.69 5.93 -12.45
N TYR A 246 -15.72 5.11 -12.24
CA TYR A 246 -16.29 4.92 -10.92
C TYR A 246 -15.36 4.08 -10.05
N LEU A 247 -14.88 4.65 -8.94
CA LEU A 247 -14.12 3.98 -7.90
C LEU A 247 -14.81 4.27 -6.57
N ALA A 248 -15.48 3.26 -6.01
CA ALA A 248 -16.23 3.41 -4.76
C ALA A 248 -15.29 3.56 -3.56
N GLU A 249 -15.69 4.39 -2.61
CA GLU A 249 -15.15 4.44 -1.25
C GLU A 249 -16.33 4.39 -0.28
N ASP A 250 -16.25 3.52 0.72
CA ASP A 250 -17.20 3.47 1.81
C ASP A 250 -16.87 4.57 2.82
N ALA A 251 -17.82 5.48 3.05
CA ALA A 251 -17.59 6.65 3.89
C ALA A 251 -17.42 6.30 5.38
N GLU A 252 -18.01 5.21 5.86
CA GLU A 252 -17.95 4.81 7.27
C GLU A 252 -16.60 4.15 7.57
N LEU A 253 -16.25 3.14 6.77
CA LEU A 253 -15.03 2.34 6.93
C LEU A 253 -13.79 3.01 6.32
N GLY A 254 -13.95 3.93 5.38
CA GLY A 254 -12.85 4.54 4.63
C GLY A 254 -12.04 3.53 3.81
N VAL A 255 -12.68 2.45 3.36
CA VAL A 255 -12.12 1.39 2.52
C VAL A 255 -12.73 1.46 1.13
N PHE A 256 -12.08 0.85 0.15
CA PHE A 256 -12.64 0.69 -1.19
C PHE A 256 -13.37 -0.65 -1.27
N PRO A 257 -14.71 -0.67 -1.42
CA PRO A 257 -15.46 -1.91 -1.57
C PRO A 257 -14.98 -2.70 -2.79
N GLN A 258 -14.90 -4.04 -2.68
CA GLN A 258 -14.43 -4.89 -3.77
C GLN A 258 -15.35 -4.81 -4.98
N ASP A 259 -16.66 -4.71 -4.73
CA ASP A 259 -17.72 -4.52 -5.72
C ASP A 259 -18.90 -3.78 -5.08
N ASP A 260 -19.86 -3.37 -5.90
CA ASP A 260 -21.04 -2.60 -5.48
C ASP A 260 -21.86 -3.23 -4.34
N THR A 261 -21.81 -4.55 -4.18
CA THR A 261 -22.62 -5.31 -3.21
C THR A 261 -21.80 -5.95 -2.10
N PHE A 262 -20.46 -5.86 -2.15
CA PHE A 262 -19.59 -6.65 -1.28
C PHE A 262 -19.87 -6.38 0.21
N LEU A 263 -19.95 -5.11 0.61
CA LEU A 263 -20.15 -4.71 2.00
C LEU A 263 -21.57 -5.01 2.52
N ASP A 264 -22.55 -5.18 1.64
CA ASP A 264 -23.93 -5.51 2.01
C ASP A 264 -24.12 -7.00 2.35
N LYS A 265 -23.14 -7.84 1.99
CA LYS A 265 -23.17 -9.27 2.26
C LYS A 265 -22.81 -9.55 3.72
N PRO A 266 -23.38 -10.59 4.37
CA PRO A 266 -22.90 -11.02 5.68
C PRO A 266 -21.44 -11.48 5.61
N ARG A 267 -20.66 -11.25 6.68
CA ARG A 267 -19.36 -11.93 6.83
C ARG A 267 -19.56 -13.44 6.88
N MET A 268 -18.69 -14.19 6.21
CA MET A 268 -18.69 -15.64 6.36
C MET A 268 -18.37 -15.96 7.82
N SER A 269 -19.23 -16.73 8.48
CA SER A 269 -18.95 -17.12 9.86
C SER A 269 -17.63 -17.90 9.88
N ALA A 270 -16.84 -17.70 10.94
CA ALA A 270 -15.75 -18.60 11.28
C ALA A 270 -16.34 -19.98 11.58
N ARG A 271 -16.65 -20.76 10.55
CA ARG A 271 -16.74 -22.21 10.70
C ARG A 271 -15.32 -22.65 11.01
N ASN A 272 -15.17 -23.60 11.95
CA ASN A 272 -13.88 -24.23 12.22
C ASN A 272 -13.24 -24.64 10.89
N THR A 273 -12.32 -23.82 10.41
CA THR A 273 -11.44 -24.07 9.28
C THR A 273 -10.41 -25.17 9.63
N ASP A 274 -10.49 -25.70 10.85
CA ASP A 274 -9.64 -26.72 11.46
C ASP A 274 -9.80 -28.13 10.87
N GLU A 275 -10.79 -28.41 10.00
CA GLU A 275 -10.84 -29.72 9.33
C GLU A 275 -9.82 -29.86 8.19
N GLY A 276 -9.01 -28.83 7.89
CA GLY A 276 -7.92 -28.92 6.92
C GLY A 276 -8.37 -29.08 5.46
N LYS A 277 -9.65 -28.89 5.18
CA LYS A 277 -10.18 -28.94 3.81
C LYS A 277 -10.16 -27.51 3.26
N ARG A 278 -9.35 -27.32 2.21
CA ARG A 278 -9.17 -26.09 1.42
C ARG A 278 -8.79 -26.52 0.00
N PRO A 279 -9.05 -25.71 -1.03
CA PRO A 279 -9.77 -24.43 -1.01
C PRO A 279 -11.30 -24.58 -0.85
N LEU A 280 -11.98 -23.53 -0.36
CA LEU A 280 -13.43 -23.54 -0.07
C LEU A 280 -14.30 -24.02 -1.22
N LEU A 281 -13.93 -23.75 -2.48
CA LEU A 281 -14.72 -24.16 -3.65
C LEU A 281 -14.83 -25.68 -3.80
N LEU A 282 -13.93 -26.45 -3.18
CA LEU A 282 -13.98 -27.92 -3.19
C LEU A 282 -14.99 -28.49 -2.18
N GLU A 283 -15.52 -27.66 -1.30
CA GLU A 283 -16.44 -28.07 -0.22
C GLU A 283 -17.78 -27.36 -0.26
N LEU A 284 -17.76 -26.09 -0.62
CA LEU A 284 -18.92 -25.23 -0.63
C LEU A 284 -19.30 -24.94 -2.08
N HIS A 285 -20.59 -25.06 -2.36
CA HIS A 285 -21.13 -24.61 -3.63
C HIS A 285 -20.82 -23.11 -3.82
N PRO A 286 -20.43 -22.64 -5.02
CA PRO A 286 -20.09 -21.23 -5.25
C PRO A 286 -21.15 -20.24 -4.77
N LEU A 287 -22.45 -20.53 -4.96
CA LEU A 287 -23.55 -19.70 -4.43
C LEU A 287 -23.56 -19.54 -2.89
N THR A 288 -22.95 -20.47 -2.14
CA THR A 288 -22.75 -20.28 -0.70
C THR A 288 -21.65 -19.27 -0.45
N ILE A 289 -20.55 -19.36 -1.19
CA ILE A 289 -19.39 -18.49 -1.06
C ILE A 289 -19.75 -17.04 -1.49
N TYR A 290 -20.35 -16.89 -2.68
CA TYR A 290 -20.64 -15.60 -3.34
C TYR A 290 -21.61 -14.70 -2.54
N ARG A 291 -22.30 -15.27 -1.54
CA ARG A 291 -23.23 -14.57 -0.65
C ARG A 291 -22.56 -13.94 0.57
N HIS A 292 -21.24 -14.04 0.71
CA HIS A 292 -20.52 -13.57 1.88
C HIS A 292 -19.37 -12.63 1.54
N GLN A 293 -18.95 -11.83 2.51
CA GLN A 293 -17.66 -11.13 2.50
C GLN A 293 -16.55 -12.16 2.74
N VAL A 294 -16.07 -12.79 1.66
CA VAL A 294 -14.93 -13.71 1.68
C VAL A 294 -14.18 -13.62 0.36
N CYS A 295 -12.87 -13.43 0.43
CA CYS A 295 -12.02 -13.35 -0.75
C CYS A 295 -11.13 -14.59 -0.85
N LYS A 296 -11.04 -15.18 -2.04
CA LYS A 296 -10.08 -16.26 -2.36
C LYS A 296 -8.64 -15.77 -2.23
N GLN A 297 -8.39 -14.56 -2.72
CA GLN A 297 -7.07 -13.94 -2.88
C GLN A 297 -7.18 -12.41 -2.90
N ALA A 298 -6.04 -11.72 -3.02
CA ALA A 298 -6.01 -10.27 -3.16
C ALA A 298 -6.75 -9.79 -4.43
N ASP A 299 -7.67 -8.85 -4.25
CA ASP A 299 -8.42 -8.16 -5.32
C ASP A 299 -8.20 -6.65 -5.23
N THR A 300 -8.90 -5.96 -4.33
CA THR A 300 -8.70 -4.53 -4.05
C THR A 300 -7.24 -4.23 -3.69
N LEU A 301 -6.62 -5.04 -2.81
CA LEU A 301 -5.21 -4.85 -2.45
C LEU A 301 -4.25 -5.02 -3.62
N LEU A 302 -4.57 -5.88 -4.59
CA LEU A 302 -3.77 -6.01 -5.80
C LEU A 302 -3.86 -4.75 -6.67
N ALA A 303 -5.03 -4.11 -6.71
CA ALA A 303 -5.20 -2.83 -7.40
C ALA A 303 -4.33 -1.74 -6.74
N LEU A 304 -4.27 -1.71 -5.41
CA LEU A 304 -3.45 -0.78 -4.66
C LEU A 304 -1.94 -1.03 -4.84
N MET A 305 -1.53 -2.28 -4.99
CA MET A 305 -0.16 -2.67 -5.29
C MET A 305 0.27 -2.25 -6.70
N LEU A 306 -0.60 -2.43 -7.70
CA LEU A 306 -0.24 -2.23 -9.13
C LEU A 306 -0.55 -0.82 -9.66
N ALA A 307 -1.53 -0.13 -9.09
CA ALA A 307 -2.05 1.14 -9.59
C ALA A 307 -2.56 2.06 -8.45
N GLY A 308 -1.92 2.01 -7.28
CA GLY A 308 -2.31 2.79 -6.10
C GLY A 308 -1.36 3.94 -5.75
N ASP A 309 -0.63 4.51 -6.70
CA ASP A 309 0.41 5.54 -6.43
C ASP A 309 -0.19 6.87 -5.93
N ASP A 310 -1.43 7.18 -6.28
CA ASP A 310 -2.23 8.32 -5.80
C ASP A 310 -3.03 8.01 -4.52
N VAL A 311 -3.01 6.77 -4.04
CA VAL A 311 -3.74 6.35 -2.84
C VAL A 311 -2.87 6.58 -1.62
N SER A 312 -3.43 7.28 -0.62
CA SER A 312 -2.71 7.56 0.63
C SER A 312 -2.36 6.28 1.39
N LEU A 313 -1.24 6.33 2.13
CA LEU A 313 -0.80 5.22 2.94
C LEU A 313 -1.86 4.79 3.98
N ALA A 314 -2.60 5.75 4.54
CA ALA A 314 -3.71 5.48 5.46
C ALA A 314 -4.86 4.70 4.79
N ALA A 315 -5.25 5.08 3.58
CA ALA A 315 -6.28 4.37 2.84
C ALA A 315 -5.80 2.95 2.51
N LYS A 316 -4.53 2.79 2.07
CA LYS A 316 -3.92 1.47 1.87
C LYS A 316 -3.94 0.64 3.16
N ARG A 317 -3.64 1.25 4.30
CA ARG A 317 -3.65 0.59 5.60
C ARG A 317 -5.04 0.09 6.02
N ARG A 318 -6.07 0.95 5.94
CA ARG A 318 -7.46 0.55 6.25
C ARG A 318 -7.96 -0.57 5.34
N ASN A 319 -7.66 -0.49 4.05
CA ASN A 319 -7.98 -1.55 3.11
C ASN A 319 -7.23 -2.85 3.48
N PHE A 320 -5.94 -2.77 3.81
CA PHE A 320 -5.17 -3.93 4.23
C PHE A 320 -5.80 -4.62 5.44
N ASP A 321 -6.08 -3.88 6.51
CA ASP A 321 -6.66 -4.42 7.74
C ASP A 321 -8.06 -5.03 7.48
N TYR A 322 -8.88 -4.38 6.64
CA TYR A 322 -10.20 -4.90 6.28
C TYR A 322 -10.13 -6.20 5.48
N TYR A 323 -9.35 -6.20 4.39
CA TYR A 323 -9.27 -7.34 3.46
C TYR A 323 -8.50 -8.52 4.04
N GLU A 324 -7.54 -8.30 4.93
CA GLU A 324 -6.89 -9.38 5.67
C GLU A 324 -7.88 -10.17 6.51
N GLY A 325 -8.85 -9.49 7.14
CA GLY A 325 -9.88 -10.13 7.95
C GLY A 325 -10.96 -10.89 7.16
N VAL A 326 -10.96 -10.87 5.82
CA VAL A 326 -11.93 -11.59 4.97
C VAL A 326 -11.29 -12.45 3.89
N THR A 327 -9.96 -12.42 3.73
CA THR A 327 -9.26 -13.21 2.71
C THR A 327 -8.78 -14.54 3.26
N VAL A 328 -9.07 -15.63 2.56
CA VAL A 328 -8.72 -16.97 3.02
C VAL A 328 -7.44 -17.54 2.44
N HIS A 329 -6.81 -16.84 1.50
CA HIS A 329 -5.55 -17.22 0.87
C HIS A 329 -5.57 -18.62 0.20
N ASP A 330 -6.73 -18.99 -0.37
CA ASP A 330 -6.95 -20.26 -1.06
C ASP A 330 -6.19 -20.36 -2.40
N SER A 331 -5.61 -19.25 -2.85
CA SER A 331 -4.75 -19.15 -4.01
C SER A 331 -3.32 -18.76 -3.61
N THR A 332 -2.34 -19.44 -4.21
CA THR A 332 -0.91 -19.15 -4.00
C THR A 332 -0.49 -17.74 -4.43
N LEU A 333 -1.30 -17.06 -5.25
CA LEU A 333 -1.09 -15.67 -5.66
C LEU A 333 -1.27 -14.68 -4.49
N SER A 334 -1.99 -15.08 -3.45
CA SER A 334 -2.45 -14.13 -2.43
C SER A 334 -1.34 -13.64 -1.52
N ALA A 335 -0.48 -14.54 -1.03
CA ALA A 335 0.47 -14.21 0.03
C ALA A 335 1.46 -13.12 -0.39
N SER A 336 1.98 -13.15 -1.63
CA SER A 336 2.95 -12.15 -2.09
C SER A 336 2.38 -10.73 -2.11
N THR A 337 1.13 -10.55 -2.56
CA THR A 337 0.47 -9.23 -2.58
C THR A 337 0.25 -8.72 -1.17
N PHE A 338 -0.23 -9.56 -0.26
CA PHE A 338 -0.38 -9.19 1.14
C PHE A 338 0.96 -8.87 1.80
N GLY A 339 2.04 -9.60 1.48
CA GLY A 339 3.38 -9.33 1.98
C GLY A 339 3.92 -7.98 1.50
N VAL A 340 3.76 -7.65 0.21
CA VAL A 340 4.16 -6.35 -0.34
C VAL A 340 3.36 -5.21 0.29
N MET A 341 2.04 -5.35 0.40
CA MET A 341 1.18 -4.32 0.99
C MET A 341 1.45 -4.16 2.49
N ALA A 342 1.65 -5.25 3.23
CA ALA A 342 2.00 -5.22 4.64
C ALA A 342 3.31 -4.46 4.88
N ALA A 343 4.34 -4.73 4.08
CA ALA A 343 5.62 -4.01 4.16
C ALA A 343 5.43 -2.51 3.86
N GLU A 344 4.61 -2.18 2.86
CA GLU A 344 4.32 -0.79 2.51
C GLU A 344 3.61 -0.05 3.65
N VAL A 345 2.63 -0.68 4.32
CA VAL A 345 1.81 -0.06 5.38
C VAL A 345 2.37 -0.20 6.81
N GLY A 346 3.62 -0.66 6.95
CA GLY A 346 4.28 -0.80 8.25
C GLY A 346 3.85 -2.01 9.09
N GLU A 347 3.17 -3.00 8.50
CA GLU A 347 2.84 -4.26 9.19
C GLU A 347 3.99 -5.26 9.13
N THR A 348 5.08 -4.95 9.82
CA THR A 348 6.35 -5.71 9.72
C THR A 348 6.21 -7.20 10.03
N GLU A 349 5.48 -7.57 11.09
CA GLU A 349 5.26 -8.98 11.45
C GLU A 349 4.43 -9.73 10.39
N LYS A 350 3.35 -9.10 9.89
CA LYS A 350 2.52 -9.72 8.83
C LYS A 350 3.28 -9.78 7.51
N ALA A 351 4.08 -8.77 7.19
CA ALA A 351 4.94 -8.76 6.00
C ALA A 351 5.89 -9.97 6.02
N TRP A 352 6.53 -10.23 7.16
CA TRP A 352 7.38 -11.40 7.34
C TRP A 352 6.63 -12.73 7.19
N ARG A 353 5.46 -12.86 7.84
CA ARG A 353 4.62 -14.06 7.72
C ARG A 353 4.24 -14.34 6.26
N TYR A 354 3.68 -13.34 5.57
CA TYR A 354 3.28 -13.50 4.17
C TYR A 354 4.45 -13.71 3.22
N PHE A 355 5.61 -13.11 3.50
CA PHE A 355 6.84 -13.38 2.77
C PHE A 355 7.24 -14.87 2.88
N GLN A 356 7.21 -15.45 4.08
CA GLN A 356 7.49 -16.87 4.27
C GLN A 356 6.44 -17.76 3.59
N ASP A 357 5.15 -17.41 3.71
CA ASP A 357 4.05 -18.15 3.11
C ASP A 357 4.19 -18.23 1.58
N THR A 358 4.58 -17.14 0.90
CA THR A 358 4.83 -17.16 -0.56
C THR A 358 6.16 -17.82 -0.93
N LEU A 359 7.19 -17.65 -0.11
CA LEU A 359 8.55 -18.14 -0.37
C LEU A 359 8.63 -19.67 -0.34
N ARG A 360 7.87 -20.29 0.56
CA ARG A 360 8.00 -21.71 0.92
C ARG A 360 6.88 -22.59 0.35
N VAL A 361 5.92 -22.04 -0.40
CA VAL A 361 4.76 -22.75 -0.98
C VAL A 361 5.13 -24.14 -1.49
N ASP A 362 6.13 -24.22 -2.38
CA ASP A 362 6.48 -25.48 -3.05
C ASP A 362 7.51 -26.32 -2.28
N LEU A 363 8.41 -25.68 -1.54
CA LEU A 363 9.45 -26.39 -0.77
C LEU A 363 8.87 -27.14 0.42
N ASP A 364 7.81 -26.59 1.02
CA ASP A 364 7.10 -27.17 2.18
C ASP A 364 5.70 -27.70 1.83
N ASP A 365 5.33 -27.68 0.55
CA ASP A 365 4.01 -28.11 0.03
C ASP A 365 2.83 -27.51 0.83
N LEU A 366 2.87 -26.20 1.09
CA LEU A 366 1.92 -25.51 1.97
C LEU A 366 0.46 -25.61 1.51
N HIS A 367 0.25 -25.84 0.21
CA HIS A 367 -1.08 -26.03 -0.40
C HIS A 367 -1.42 -27.51 -0.68
N GLY A 368 -0.53 -28.46 -0.34
CA GLY A 368 -0.75 -29.91 -0.50
C GLY A 368 -0.91 -30.38 -1.96
N ASN A 369 -0.40 -29.60 -2.91
CA ASN A 369 -0.60 -29.83 -4.34
C ASN A 369 0.63 -29.49 -5.21
N ALA A 370 1.82 -29.36 -4.61
CA ALA A 370 3.08 -29.18 -5.35
C ALA A 370 3.37 -30.36 -6.30
N ALA A 371 2.85 -31.55 -6.00
CA ALA A 371 2.92 -32.73 -6.87
C ALA A 371 2.23 -32.53 -8.25
N HIS A 372 1.29 -31.58 -8.37
CA HIS A 372 0.67 -31.22 -9.64
C HIS A 372 1.50 -30.20 -10.45
N GLY A 373 2.63 -29.75 -9.92
CA GLY A 373 3.50 -28.74 -10.52
C GLY A 373 3.67 -27.52 -9.61
N LEU A 374 4.83 -26.90 -9.75
CA LEU A 374 5.34 -25.77 -8.98
C LEU A 374 4.57 -24.47 -9.26
N HIS A 375 4.41 -23.59 -8.28
CA HIS A 375 3.54 -22.41 -8.40
C HIS A 375 4.30 -21.17 -8.89
N MET A 376 4.38 -20.97 -10.21
CA MET A 376 5.20 -19.90 -10.80
C MET A 376 4.86 -18.50 -10.30
N ALA A 377 3.57 -18.23 -10.06
CA ALA A 377 3.12 -16.93 -9.54
C ALA A 377 3.60 -16.68 -8.10
N ALA A 378 3.53 -17.67 -7.21
CA ALA A 378 4.06 -17.56 -5.85
C ALA A 378 5.59 -17.48 -5.84
N MET A 379 6.26 -18.28 -6.69
CA MET A 379 7.71 -18.24 -6.84
C MET A 379 8.20 -16.86 -7.29
N ALA A 380 7.58 -16.28 -8.32
CA ALA A 380 7.88 -14.91 -8.73
C ALA A 380 7.45 -13.89 -7.66
N GLY A 381 6.31 -14.13 -7.02
CA GLY A 381 5.78 -13.37 -5.89
C GLY A 381 6.77 -13.24 -4.74
N SER A 382 7.56 -14.28 -4.43
CA SER A 382 8.59 -14.20 -3.40
C SER A 382 9.70 -13.20 -3.72
N TRP A 383 10.07 -13.05 -5.00
CA TRP A 383 11.00 -12.00 -5.43
C TRP A 383 10.34 -10.62 -5.39
N LEU A 384 9.06 -10.52 -5.76
CA LEU A 384 8.31 -9.26 -5.62
C LEU A 384 8.20 -8.83 -4.16
N SER A 385 7.94 -9.74 -3.23
CA SER A 385 7.93 -9.43 -1.80
C SER A 385 9.30 -8.94 -1.29
N LEU A 386 10.41 -9.45 -1.85
CA LEU A 386 11.73 -8.89 -1.57
C LEU A 386 11.92 -7.49 -2.18
N ALA A 387 11.74 -7.34 -3.49
CA ALA A 387 12.08 -6.11 -4.20
C ALA A 387 11.06 -4.98 -3.97
N TRP A 388 9.77 -5.30 -4.03
CA TRP A 388 8.67 -4.35 -3.88
C TRP A 388 8.20 -4.21 -2.44
N GLY A 389 8.30 -5.27 -1.63
CA GLY A 389 8.04 -5.18 -0.19
C GLY A 389 9.22 -4.54 0.52
N TYR A 390 10.25 -5.32 0.84
CA TYR A 390 11.39 -4.84 1.63
C TYR A 390 12.26 -3.82 0.89
N GLY A 391 12.49 -3.97 -0.41
CA GLY A 391 13.21 -2.97 -1.21
C GLY A 391 12.38 -1.71 -1.49
N GLY A 392 11.07 -1.73 -1.22
CA GLY A 392 10.16 -0.63 -1.48
C GLY A 392 10.13 -0.18 -2.95
N MET A 393 10.43 -1.08 -3.89
CA MET A 393 10.50 -0.77 -5.31
C MET A 393 9.14 -0.43 -5.90
N ARG A 394 8.99 0.76 -6.50
CA ARG A 394 7.83 1.18 -7.28
C ARG A 394 8.26 1.85 -8.58
N VAL A 395 7.40 1.82 -9.58
CA VAL A 395 7.55 2.59 -10.82
C VAL A 395 6.43 3.61 -10.88
N ILE A 396 6.77 4.87 -10.65
CA ILE A 396 5.81 5.99 -10.57
C ILE A 396 6.20 6.97 -11.67
N ASP A 397 5.25 7.31 -12.55
CA ASP A 397 5.47 8.23 -13.68
C ASP A 397 6.70 7.87 -14.53
N GLY A 398 6.95 6.58 -14.74
CA GLY A 398 8.08 6.06 -15.51
C GLY A 398 9.45 6.16 -14.82
N GLN A 399 9.48 6.47 -13.52
CA GLN A 399 10.68 6.61 -12.69
C GLN A 399 10.77 5.50 -11.65
N LEU A 400 11.99 5.06 -11.34
CA LEU A 400 12.25 4.06 -10.30
C LEU A 400 12.27 4.72 -8.93
N HIS A 401 11.46 4.21 -8.00
CA HIS A 401 11.46 4.59 -6.59
C HIS A 401 11.86 3.39 -5.75
N LEU A 402 12.69 3.63 -4.74
CA LEU A 402 13.14 2.64 -3.76
C LEU A 402 12.94 3.20 -2.35
N HIS A 403 12.41 2.36 -1.47
CA HIS A 403 12.26 2.65 -0.05
C HIS A 403 12.70 1.45 0.79
N PRO A 404 14.00 1.11 0.78
CA PRO A 404 14.45 -0.15 1.35
C PRO A 404 14.36 -0.15 2.88
N GLN A 405 13.90 -1.27 3.43
CA GLN A 405 13.77 -1.56 4.85
C GLN A 405 14.52 -2.85 5.18
N LEU A 406 15.09 -2.95 6.38
CA LEU A 406 15.75 -4.16 6.87
C LEU A 406 14.79 -4.96 7.76
N PRO A 407 14.40 -6.20 7.37
CA PRO A 407 13.62 -7.08 8.25
C PRO A 407 14.45 -7.48 9.47
N GLY A 408 13.82 -7.55 10.65
CA GLY A 408 14.50 -7.92 11.89
C GLY A 408 15.13 -9.34 11.89
N ALA A 409 14.72 -10.21 10.96
CA ALA A 409 15.29 -11.54 10.79
C ALA A 409 16.66 -11.55 10.07
N TRP A 410 17.03 -10.47 9.37
CA TRP A 410 18.24 -10.41 8.55
C TRP A 410 19.26 -9.43 9.12
N ARG A 411 20.54 -9.74 8.98
CA ARG A 411 21.63 -8.79 9.25
C ARG A 411 21.83 -7.82 8.09
N SER A 412 21.77 -8.37 6.89
CA SER A 412 21.85 -7.63 5.65
C SER A 412 21.16 -8.41 4.53
N TYR A 413 20.76 -7.71 3.48
CA TYR A 413 20.37 -8.34 2.23
C TYR A 413 20.83 -7.50 1.04
N ARG A 414 20.94 -8.17 -0.10
CA ARG A 414 21.32 -7.57 -1.38
C ARG A 414 20.47 -8.16 -2.49
N PHE A 415 20.04 -7.31 -3.41
CA PHE A 415 19.47 -7.72 -4.68
C PHE A 415 19.89 -6.77 -5.80
N GLY A 416 19.85 -7.28 -7.04
CA GLY A 416 20.12 -6.53 -8.26
C GLY A 416 18.86 -6.28 -9.07
N ILE A 417 18.82 -5.14 -9.75
CA ILE A 417 17.79 -4.80 -10.73
C ILE A 417 18.43 -4.20 -11.98
N THR A 418 17.89 -4.58 -13.13
CA THR A 418 18.17 -3.92 -14.41
C THR A 418 17.15 -2.80 -14.58
N TRP A 419 17.63 -1.57 -14.73
CA TRP A 419 16.81 -0.40 -15.00
C TRP A 419 17.43 0.39 -16.15
N ARG A 420 16.66 0.55 -17.23
CA ARG A 420 17.14 0.96 -18.55
C ARG A 420 18.29 0.04 -18.97
N ASP A 421 19.42 0.61 -19.37
CA ASP A 421 20.60 -0.13 -19.81
C ASP A 421 21.61 -0.41 -18.68
N ALA A 422 21.21 -0.22 -17.42
CA ALA A 422 22.12 -0.30 -16.28
C ALA A 422 21.67 -1.28 -15.20
N HIS A 423 22.65 -1.87 -14.51
CA HIS A 423 22.43 -2.81 -13.42
C HIS A 423 22.76 -2.16 -12.07
N LEU A 424 21.71 -1.92 -11.28
CA LEU A 424 21.78 -1.34 -9.96
C LEU A 424 21.75 -2.45 -8.90
N ARG A 425 22.81 -2.51 -8.11
CA ARG A 425 22.86 -3.29 -6.87
C ARG A 425 22.31 -2.46 -5.72
N VAL A 426 21.40 -3.05 -4.94
CA VAL A 426 20.86 -2.50 -3.70
C VAL A 426 21.31 -3.38 -2.54
N GLU A 427 22.08 -2.82 -1.62
CA GLU A 427 22.57 -3.48 -0.40
C GLU A 427 21.96 -2.77 0.82
N VAL A 428 21.44 -3.53 1.77
CA VAL A 428 20.77 -3.00 2.96
C VAL A 428 21.29 -3.74 4.18
N ASP A 429 21.73 -3.01 5.19
CA ASP A 429 22.23 -3.54 6.47
C ASP A 429 21.83 -2.61 7.63
N ALA A 430 22.34 -2.82 8.84
CA ALA A 430 21.99 -2.00 9.99
C ALA A 430 22.45 -0.51 9.87
N GLU A 431 23.45 -0.21 9.03
CA GLU A 431 24.00 1.15 8.85
C GLU A 431 23.20 1.96 7.82
N GLY A 432 22.57 1.30 6.85
CA GLY A 432 21.72 1.96 5.87
C GLY A 432 21.60 1.19 4.56
N VAL A 433 21.54 1.95 3.46
CA VAL A 433 21.42 1.43 2.10
C VAL A 433 22.62 1.83 1.27
N ARG A 434 23.22 0.89 0.55
CA ARG A 434 24.26 1.17 -0.45
C ARG A 434 23.77 0.82 -1.84
N TYR A 435 23.85 1.80 -2.73
CA TYR A 435 23.54 1.65 -4.15
C TYR A 435 24.84 1.60 -4.94
N THR A 436 24.98 0.61 -5.83
CA THR A 436 26.16 0.50 -6.71
C THR A 436 25.73 0.22 -8.14
N VAL A 437 26.18 1.05 -9.08
CA VAL A 437 25.96 0.79 -10.52
C VAL A 437 27.06 -0.14 -11.01
N THR A 438 26.74 -1.42 -11.10
CA THR A 438 27.73 -2.46 -11.45
C THR A 438 27.92 -2.61 -12.96
N HIS A 439 26.96 -2.17 -13.76
CA HIS A 439 27.00 -2.15 -15.22
C HIS A 439 26.13 -1.02 -15.78
N GLY A 440 26.44 -0.53 -16.98
CA GLY A 440 25.76 0.61 -17.61
C GLY A 440 26.34 1.97 -17.21
N ASP A 441 25.97 3.01 -17.95
CA ASP A 441 26.61 4.32 -17.86
C ASP A 441 25.98 5.22 -16.78
N LEU A 442 24.66 5.14 -16.62
CA LEU A 442 23.91 6.02 -15.73
C LEU A 442 22.60 5.39 -15.25
N VAL A 443 22.29 5.54 -13.96
CA VAL A 443 20.97 5.24 -13.39
C VAL A 443 20.43 6.47 -12.67
N THR A 444 19.16 6.78 -12.92
CA THR A 444 18.36 7.74 -12.16
C THR A 444 17.22 7.04 -11.43
N PHE A 445 17.03 7.36 -10.16
CA PHE A 445 16.01 6.77 -9.29
C PHE A 445 15.74 7.66 -8.08
N HIS A 446 14.75 7.32 -7.26
CA HIS A 446 14.46 8.00 -6.00
C HIS A 446 14.72 7.08 -4.81
N HIS A 447 15.41 7.59 -3.78
CA HIS A 447 15.56 6.95 -2.47
C HIS A 447 14.71 7.72 -1.45
N GLY A 448 13.66 7.11 -0.91
CA GLY A 448 12.80 7.80 0.09
C GLY A 448 12.20 9.12 -0.43
N GLY A 449 11.96 9.21 -1.74
CA GLY A 449 11.50 10.42 -2.44
C GLY A 449 12.63 11.34 -2.95
N GLN A 450 13.86 11.21 -2.44
CA GLN A 450 15.00 12.02 -2.88
C GLN A 450 15.54 11.52 -4.23
N PRO A 451 15.67 12.38 -5.27
CA PRO A 451 16.24 11.98 -6.54
C PRO A 451 17.75 11.69 -6.40
N ILE A 452 18.17 10.57 -6.97
CA ILE A 452 19.54 10.07 -7.00
C ILE A 452 19.94 9.81 -8.46
N GLN A 453 21.17 10.17 -8.77
CA GLN A 453 21.83 9.89 -10.04
C GLN A 453 23.21 9.29 -9.74
N LEU A 454 23.50 8.14 -10.34
CA LEU A 454 24.77 7.41 -10.21
C LEU A 454 25.32 7.05 -11.57
N SER A 455 26.62 7.26 -11.76
CA SER A 455 27.35 6.82 -12.96
C SER A 455 27.86 5.39 -12.83
N GLY A 456 28.20 4.77 -13.97
CA GLY A 456 28.79 3.43 -14.01
C GLY A 456 30.00 3.27 -13.08
N GLY A 457 29.97 2.24 -12.24
CA GLY A 457 30.98 1.96 -11.22
C GLY A 457 30.88 2.79 -9.94
N GLU A 458 30.00 3.80 -9.88
CA GLU A 458 29.77 4.60 -8.68
C GLU A 458 29.03 3.78 -7.61
N SER A 459 29.39 4.03 -6.36
CA SER A 459 28.68 3.53 -5.18
C SER A 459 28.33 4.69 -4.26
N ARG A 460 27.12 4.69 -3.72
CA ARG A 460 26.64 5.71 -2.79
C ARG A 460 25.92 5.06 -1.61
N ALA A 461 26.36 5.41 -0.41
CA ALA A 461 25.65 5.08 0.82
C ALA A 461 24.58 6.14 1.10
N MET A 462 23.42 5.68 1.53
CA MET A 462 22.28 6.45 1.97
C MET A 462 21.89 5.92 3.35
N PRO A 463 21.28 6.73 4.21
CA PRO A 463 20.64 6.19 5.41
C PRO A 463 19.56 5.17 5.01
N HIS A 464 19.05 4.42 5.99
CA HIS A 464 17.75 3.79 5.79
C HIS A 464 16.77 4.83 5.28
N ALA A 465 15.89 4.43 4.38
CA ALA A 465 14.79 5.29 3.97
C ALA A 465 13.90 5.49 5.21
N THR A 466 14.28 6.44 6.07
CA THR A 466 13.37 7.06 7.00
C THR A 466 12.43 7.89 6.15
N THR A 467 11.21 8.08 6.65
CA THR A 467 10.27 9.00 6.04
C THR A 467 10.95 10.37 6.01
N SER A 468 11.63 10.72 4.92
CA SER A 468 12.18 12.04 4.75
C SER A 468 10.98 12.95 4.46
N LEU A 469 10.99 14.16 5.02
CA LEU A 469 9.91 15.11 4.73
C LEU A 469 9.81 15.25 3.21
N LYS A 470 8.63 14.95 2.64
CA LYS A 470 8.37 15.03 1.19
C LYS A 470 8.57 16.44 0.63
N ALA A 471 8.65 17.45 1.51
CA ALA A 471 8.92 18.85 1.22
C ALA A 471 9.73 19.50 2.35
N PRO A 472 10.36 20.69 2.14
CA PRO A 472 11.03 21.41 3.21
C PRO A 472 10.10 21.62 4.40
N LEU A 473 10.62 21.39 5.62
CA LEU A 473 9.86 21.53 6.87
C LEU A 473 9.22 22.93 6.96
N GLN A 474 7.91 22.96 7.19
CA GLN A 474 7.13 24.19 7.33
C GLN A 474 6.35 24.26 8.64
N ALA A 475 6.03 23.11 9.24
CA ALA A 475 5.26 23.07 10.49
C ALA A 475 5.69 21.93 11.42
N VAL A 476 5.46 22.13 12.72
CA VAL A 476 5.50 21.06 13.74
C VAL A 476 4.15 21.02 14.44
N ILE A 477 3.56 19.84 14.51
CA ILE A 477 2.25 19.57 15.10
C ILE A 477 2.48 18.72 16.34
N PHE A 478 2.15 19.25 17.52
CA PHE A 478 2.31 18.57 18.79
C PHE A 478 0.99 17.94 19.22
N ASP A 479 1.05 16.72 19.76
CA ASP A 479 0.01 16.28 20.68
C ASP A 479 0.07 17.09 21.99
N LEU A 480 -1.02 17.05 22.76
CA LEU A 480 -1.13 17.74 24.04
C LEU A 480 -0.75 16.84 25.23
N ASP A 481 -1.35 15.65 25.30
CA ASP A 481 -1.40 14.81 26.48
C ASP A 481 -0.13 13.94 26.50
N GLY A 482 0.73 14.09 27.51
CA GLY A 482 2.00 13.35 27.59
C GLY A 482 3.14 13.93 26.73
N VAL A 483 2.84 14.88 25.83
CA VAL A 483 3.85 15.65 25.07
C VAL A 483 4.04 17.05 25.65
N ILE A 484 2.98 17.85 25.74
CA ILE A 484 3.06 19.26 26.22
C ILE A 484 2.81 19.33 27.73
N ALA A 485 1.85 18.55 28.24
CA ALA A 485 1.50 18.51 29.65
C ALA A 485 1.21 17.08 30.10
N ASP A 486 1.57 16.76 31.34
CA ASP A 486 1.17 15.49 31.97
C ASP A 486 -0.27 15.58 32.48
N THR A 487 -1.20 15.30 31.58
CA THR A 487 -2.64 15.30 31.86
C THR A 487 -3.15 13.91 32.24
N ALA A 488 -2.32 12.87 32.14
CA ALA A 488 -2.71 11.48 32.40
C ALA A 488 -3.19 11.30 33.85
N VAL A 489 -2.51 11.93 34.80
CA VAL A 489 -2.89 11.94 36.22
C VAL A 489 -4.27 12.57 36.43
N VAL A 490 -4.59 13.64 35.69
CA VAL A 490 -5.88 14.33 35.78
C VAL A 490 -7.00 13.51 35.14
N HIS A 491 -6.72 12.90 33.99
CA HIS A 491 -7.67 12.01 33.31
C HIS A 491 -8.01 10.81 34.20
N ARG A 492 -6.99 10.18 34.81
CA ARG A 492 -7.17 9.09 35.77
C ARG A 492 -8.03 9.53 36.94
N ALA A 493 -7.69 10.64 37.60
CA ALA A 493 -8.44 11.13 38.76
C ALA A 493 -9.92 11.43 38.42
N ALA A 494 -10.20 11.98 37.23
CA ALA A 494 -11.56 12.25 36.79
C ALA A 494 -12.35 10.96 36.48
N TRP A 495 -11.70 9.95 35.91
CA TRP A 495 -12.32 8.63 35.68
C TRP A 495 -12.55 7.87 37.00
N GLU A 496 -11.59 7.91 37.91
CA GLU A 496 -11.67 7.26 39.22
C GLU A 496 -12.79 7.88 40.08
N GLN A 497 -12.96 9.21 40.02
CA GLN A 497 -14.09 9.89 40.63
C GLN A 497 -15.43 9.46 40.02
N LEU A 498 -15.54 9.42 38.69
CA LEU A 498 -16.77 8.95 38.02
C LEU A 498 -17.07 7.48 38.38
N ALA A 499 -16.06 6.62 38.37
CA ALA A 499 -16.19 5.20 38.70
C ALA A 499 -16.74 5.01 40.12
N HIS A 500 -16.21 5.76 41.09
CA HIS A 500 -16.71 5.74 42.46
C HIS A 500 -18.19 6.16 42.55
N GLU A 501 -18.60 7.19 41.81
CA GLU A 501 -19.99 7.66 41.80
C GLU A 501 -20.98 6.64 41.22
N ILE A 502 -20.57 5.91 40.17
CA ILE A 502 -21.40 4.87 39.56
C ILE A 502 -21.20 3.48 40.18
N SER A 503 -20.37 3.37 41.22
CA SER A 503 -19.98 2.11 41.86
C SER A 503 -19.38 1.09 40.87
N ALA A 504 -18.64 1.57 39.86
CA ALA A 504 -17.86 0.73 38.95
C ALA A 504 -16.43 0.53 39.50
N PRO A 505 -15.85 -0.68 39.40
CA PRO A 505 -14.46 -0.90 39.77
C PRO A 505 -13.53 -0.16 38.81
N PHE A 506 -12.50 0.49 39.36
CA PHE A 506 -11.43 1.15 38.61
C PHE A 506 -10.08 0.70 39.16
N ASP A 507 -9.38 -0.12 38.38
CA ASP A 507 -8.06 -0.66 38.72
C ASP A 507 -7.02 -0.26 37.66
N GLU A 508 -5.74 -0.58 37.90
CA GLU A 508 -4.64 -0.23 37.00
C GLU A 508 -4.79 -0.88 35.60
N GLN A 509 -5.41 -2.06 35.52
CA GLN A 509 -5.65 -2.74 34.25
C GLN A 509 -6.67 -1.99 33.39
N ILE A 510 -7.73 -1.46 34.01
CA ILE A 510 -8.72 -0.60 33.35
C ILE A 510 -8.09 0.71 32.91
N ALA A 511 -7.31 1.36 33.78
CA ALA A 511 -6.60 2.60 33.44
C ALA A 511 -5.66 2.41 32.25
N GLN A 512 -4.91 1.31 32.19
CA GLN A 512 -4.02 0.99 31.08
C GLN A 512 -4.77 0.78 29.76
N ARG A 513 -5.94 0.11 29.79
CA ARG A 513 -6.79 -0.09 28.61
C ARG A 513 -7.38 1.22 28.06
N MET A 514 -7.52 2.24 28.90
CA MET A 514 -8.04 3.56 28.50
C MET A 514 -6.95 4.47 27.90
N LYS A 515 -5.66 4.14 28.06
CA LYS A 515 -4.57 4.99 27.58
C LYS A 515 -4.64 5.11 26.05
N GLY A 516 -4.70 6.34 25.53
CA GLY A 516 -4.80 6.61 24.10
C GLY A 516 -6.19 6.36 23.48
N VAL A 517 -7.20 5.98 24.28
CA VAL A 517 -8.59 5.81 23.83
C VAL A 517 -9.35 7.11 24.05
N ASP A 518 -10.25 7.45 23.13
CA ASP A 518 -11.11 8.62 23.24
C ASP A 518 -12.06 8.53 24.45
N ARG A 519 -12.80 9.61 24.72
CA ARG A 519 -13.70 9.66 25.88
C ARG A 519 -14.80 8.61 25.81
N ARG A 520 -15.33 8.34 24.60
CA ARG A 520 -16.42 7.39 24.44
C ARG A 520 -15.93 5.97 24.67
N GLY A 521 -14.84 5.57 24.01
CA GLY A 521 -14.24 4.26 24.20
C GLY A 521 -13.80 4.02 25.65
N SER A 522 -13.22 5.05 26.30
CA SER A 522 -12.90 4.98 27.73
C SER A 522 -14.14 4.74 28.60
N LEU A 523 -15.26 5.42 28.31
CA LEU A 523 -16.51 5.17 29.03
C LEU A 523 -17.00 3.72 28.81
N GLU A 524 -16.98 3.21 27.59
CA GLU A 524 -17.40 1.83 27.31
C GLU A 524 -16.57 0.81 28.10
N ILE A 525 -15.24 0.99 28.17
CA ILE A 525 -14.34 0.16 28.97
C ILE A 525 -14.72 0.20 30.47
N LEU A 526 -15.03 1.39 31.01
CA LEU A 526 -15.48 1.52 32.40
C LEU A 526 -16.80 0.79 32.64
N LEU A 527 -17.73 0.90 31.69
CA LEU A 527 -19.09 0.37 31.82
C LEU A 527 -19.17 -1.16 31.66
N GLU A 528 -18.17 -1.82 31.08
CA GLU A 528 -18.07 -3.29 31.02
C GLU A 528 -18.22 -3.96 32.40
N ARG A 529 -17.75 -3.30 33.46
CA ARG A 529 -17.79 -3.80 34.84
C ARG A 529 -18.72 -3.01 35.75
N ALA A 530 -19.57 -2.14 35.19
CA ALA A 530 -20.53 -1.38 35.98
C ALA A 530 -21.66 -2.29 36.52
N PRO A 531 -22.30 -1.93 37.64
CA PRO A 531 -23.32 -2.76 38.29
C PRO A 531 -24.63 -2.88 37.49
N ARG A 532 -24.80 -2.09 36.41
CA ARG A 532 -25.95 -2.13 35.52
C ARG A 532 -25.57 -1.66 34.11
N ALA A 533 -26.44 -1.96 33.14
CA ALA A 533 -26.38 -1.37 31.82
C ALA A 533 -26.84 0.10 31.81
N TYR A 534 -26.27 0.88 30.89
CA TYR A 534 -26.61 2.29 30.68
C TYR A 534 -27.09 2.48 29.24
N VAL A 535 -28.18 3.22 29.07
CA VAL A 535 -28.68 3.61 27.75
C VAL A 535 -27.98 4.88 27.24
N GLU A 536 -28.11 5.18 25.95
CA GLU A 536 -27.29 6.21 25.28
C GLU A 536 -27.37 7.61 25.91
N HIS A 537 -28.56 8.04 26.34
CA HIS A 537 -28.71 9.35 26.99
C HIS A 537 -28.02 9.41 28.36
N GLU A 538 -27.95 8.29 29.09
CA GLU A 538 -27.23 8.20 30.36
C GLU A 538 -25.72 8.22 30.13
N LYS A 539 -25.24 7.50 29.11
CA LYS A 539 -23.82 7.51 28.73
C LYS A 539 -23.32 8.92 28.43
N ARG A 540 -24.09 9.69 27.63
CA ARG A 540 -23.78 11.11 27.36
C ARG A 540 -23.74 11.97 28.62
N ALA A 541 -24.62 11.72 29.59
CA ALA A 541 -24.61 12.45 30.86
C ALA A 541 -23.35 12.13 31.69
N LEU A 542 -22.91 10.87 31.71
CA LEU A 542 -21.67 10.45 32.38
C LEU A 542 -20.43 11.05 31.72
N GLU A 543 -20.37 11.11 30.38
CA GLU A 543 -19.30 11.77 29.64
C GLU A 543 -19.20 13.26 30.01
N ALA A 544 -20.34 13.96 30.05
CA ALA A 544 -20.41 15.35 30.46
C ALA A 544 -19.96 15.53 31.93
N ARG A 545 -20.31 14.58 32.80
CA ARG A 545 -19.93 14.59 34.22
C ARG A 545 -18.44 14.36 34.44
N LYS A 546 -17.84 13.36 33.77
CA LYS A 546 -16.38 13.18 33.77
C LYS A 546 -15.68 14.42 33.25
N ASN A 547 -16.24 15.06 32.22
CA ASN A 547 -15.68 16.28 31.66
C ASN A 547 -15.68 17.42 32.66
N SER A 548 -16.73 17.61 33.48
CA SER A 548 -16.72 18.64 34.52
C SER A 548 -15.62 18.41 35.56
N TYR A 549 -15.41 17.16 36.00
CA TYR A 549 -14.32 16.83 36.94
C TYR A 549 -12.93 17.08 36.37
N TYR A 550 -12.78 16.87 35.07
CA TYR A 550 -11.54 17.20 34.37
C TYR A 550 -11.35 18.72 34.27
N VAL A 551 -12.38 19.46 33.84
CA VAL A 551 -12.35 20.93 33.71
C VAL A 551 -12.02 21.60 35.04
N GLU A 552 -12.69 21.21 36.14
CA GLU A 552 -12.43 21.75 37.48
C GLU A 552 -10.97 21.57 37.93
N ARG A 553 -10.31 20.49 37.49
CA ARG A 553 -8.91 20.23 37.82
C ARG A 553 -7.96 21.03 36.94
N ILE A 554 -8.19 21.10 35.62
CA ILE A 554 -7.33 21.89 34.74
C ILE A 554 -7.49 23.41 34.94
N GLU A 555 -8.59 23.88 35.54
CA GLU A 555 -8.73 25.28 35.94
C GLU A 555 -7.70 25.73 36.99
N GLN A 556 -7.17 24.78 37.75
CA GLN A 556 -6.13 25.02 38.76
C GLN A 556 -4.71 24.95 38.16
N PHE A 557 -4.58 24.60 36.87
CA PHE A 557 -3.27 24.48 36.23
C PHE A 557 -2.64 25.85 36.00
N GLY A 558 -1.33 25.87 36.13
CA GLY A 558 -0.45 26.98 35.76
C GLY A 558 0.71 26.51 34.89
N PRO A 559 1.64 27.41 34.53
CA PRO A 559 2.80 27.10 33.69
C PRO A 559 3.72 25.99 34.24
N ASP A 560 3.65 25.70 35.53
CA ASP A 560 4.42 24.66 36.23
C ASP A 560 3.97 23.23 35.91
N GLN A 561 2.80 23.06 35.27
CA GLN A 561 2.32 21.76 34.78
C GLN A 561 2.79 21.44 33.34
N LEU A 562 3.63 22.29 32.73
CA LEU A 562 4.29 21.96 31.47
C LEU A 562 5.32 20.86 31.68
N LEU A 563 5.38 19.91 30.75
CA LEU A 563 6.45 18.92 30.74
C LEU A 563 7.81 19.60 30.50
N PRO A 564 8.91 19.09 31.11
CA PRO A 564 10.22 19.69 30.95
C PRO A 564 10.63 19.86 29.47
N GLY A 565 10.90 21.11 29.07
CA GLY A 565 11.29 21.46 27.70
C GLY A 565 10.12 21.75 26.75
N ALA A 566 8.85 21.62 27.17
CA ALA A 566 7.71 21.80 26.28
C ALA A 566 7.59 23.22 25.73
N ARG A 567 7.77 24.23 26.59
CA ARG A 567 7.75 25.64 26.18
C ARG A 567 8.90 25.94 25.24
N GLU A 568 10.11 25.54 25.60
CA GLU A 568 11.34 25.77 24.84
C GLU A 568 11.28 25.10 23.48
N ALA A 569 10.73 23.89 23.38
CA ALA A 569 10.53 23.17 22.13
C ALA A 569 9.63 23.98 21.19
N VAL A 570 8.45 24.38 21.66
CA VAL A 570 7.50 25.17 20.85
C VAL A 570 8.07 26.54 20.45
N GLU A 571 8.72 27.25 21.38
CA GLU A 571 9.36 28.54 21.10
C GLU A 571 10.50 28.40 20.08
N SER A 572 11.27 27.30 20.14
CA SER A 572 12.34 27.04 19.17
C SER A 572 11.83 26.87 17.75
N VAL A 573 10.67 26.21 17.57
CA VAL A 573 10.02 26.04 16.27
C VAL A 573 9.62 27.39 15.70
N ARG A 574 8.97 28.25 16.50
CA ARG A 574 8.59 29.61 16.09
C ARG A 574 9.78 30.48 15.76
N ALA A 575 10.87 30.38 16.53
CA ALA A 575 12.09 31.15 16.31
C ALA A 575 12.76 30.85 14.95
N LYS A 576 12.43 29.71 14.34
CA LYS A 576 12.87 29.30 13.00
C LYS A 576 11.89 29.69 11.89
N GLY A 577 10.81 30.40 12.21
CA GLY A 577 9.79 30.83 11.25
C GLY A 577 8.83 29.72 10.81
N LEU A 578 8.85 28.58 11.50
CA LEU A 578 7.93 27.47 11.24
C LEU A 578 6.59 27.69 11.94
N ARG A 579 5.54 27.08 11.39
CA ARG A 579 4.20 27.05 11.97
C ARG A 579 4.09 26.02 13.10
N VAL A 580 3.29 26.31 14.11
CA VAL A 580 3.04 25.39 15.23
C VAL A 580 1.55 25.01 15.30
N GLY A 581 1.26 23.72 15.23
CA GLY A 581 -0.08 23.16 15.41
C GLY A 581 -0.23 22.34 16.68
N LEU A 582 -1.46 22.20 17.18
CA LEU A 582 -1.82 21.23 18.22
C LEU A 582 -2.86 20.24 17.70
N ALA A 583 -2.58 18.94 17.82
CA ALA A 583 -3.47 17.83 17.44
C ALA A 583 -3.96 17.06 18.68
N SER A 584 -4.94 17.61 19.40
CA SER A 584 -5.52 16.99 20.60
C SER A 584 -6.98 16.61 20.40
N ALA A 585 -7.35 15.38 20.77
CA ALA A 585 -8.74 14.90 20.76
C ALA A 585 -9.57 15.51 21.91
N SER A 586 -8.96 16.31 22.78
CA SER A 586 -9.63 16.95 23.91
C SER A 586 -10.29 18.26 23.50
N ARG A 587 -11.62 18.33 23.63
CA ARG A 587 -12.39 19.60 23.48
C ARG A 587 -11.97 20.69 24.46
N ASN A 588 -11.19 20.36 25.50
CA ASN A 588 -10.71 21.31 26.50
C ASN A 588 -9.28 21.81 26.22
N ALA A 589 -8.65 21.39 25.11
CA ALA A 589 -7.30 21.79 24.77
C ALA A 589 -7.09 23.33 24.77
N PRO A 590 -8.02 24.17 24.23
CA PRO A 590 -7.86 25.62 24.27
C PRO A 590 -7.77 26.19 25.69
N LEU A 591 -8.63 25.71 26.59
CA LEU A 591 -8.64 26.13 28.01
C LEU A 591 -7.33 25.73 28.70
N LEU A 592 -6.87 24.50 28.48
CA LEU A 592 -5.63 24.01 29.08
C LEU A 592 -4.42 24.83 28.58
N LEU A 593 -4.32 25.12 27.28
CA LEU A 593 -3.25 25.97 26.75
C LEU A 593 -3.26 27.41 27.30
N GLU A 594 -4.44 27.97 27.57
CA GLU A 594 -4.59 29.27 28.22
C GLU A 594 -4.02 29.24 29.64
N ARG A 595 -4.39 28.21 30.42
CA ARG A 595 -3.92 27.99 31.81
C ARG A 595 -2.41 27.76 31.89
N LEU A 596 -1.86 26.98 30.96
CA LEU A 596 -0.42 26.74 30.84
C LEU A 596 0.38 27.96 30.31
N GLY A 597 -0.31 29.01 29.86
CA GLY A 597 0.32 30.24 29.37
C GLY A 597 1.08 30.06 28.04
N ILE A 598 0.65 29.13 27.19
CA ILE A 598 1.27 28.82 25.89
C ILE A 598 0.31 28.91 24.70
N SER A 599 -0.97 29.24 24.92
CA SER A 599 -1.98 29.38 23.86
C SER A 599 -1.53 30.23 22.68
N ARG A 600 -0.83 31.36 22.93
CA ARG A 600 -0.32 32.27 21.88
C ARG A 600 0.85 31.72 21.06
N LEU A 601 1.41 30.58 21.44
CA LEU A 601 2.51 29.95 20.72
C LEU A 601 2.03 29.03 19.59
N PHE A 602 0.74 28.63 19.60
CA PHE A 602 0.15 27.80 18.56
C PHE A 602 -0.52 28.68 17.51
N ASP A 603 -0.19 28.45 16.24
CA ASP A 603 -0.84 29.13 15.12
C ASP A 603 -2.20 28.49 14.80
N TYR A 604 -2.37 27.21 15.14
CA TYR A 604 -3.64 26.50 14.99
C TYR A 604 -3.79 25.41 16.06
N VAL A 605 -5.01 25.24 16.58
CA VAL A 605 -5.40 24.17 17.49
C VAL A 605 -6.61 23.48 16.87
N VAL A 606 -6.53 22.17 16.67
CA VAL A 606 -7.62 21.40 16.04
C VAL A 606 -8.88 21.48 16.88
N ASP A 607 -10.01 21.75 16.22
CA ASP A 607 -11.33 21.68 16.83
C ASP A 607 -11.78 20.21 16.93
N ALA A 608 -11.58 19.60 18.10
CA ALA A 608 -11.95 18.21 18.36
C ALA A 608 -13.46 17.92 18.22
N ALA A 609 -14.33 18.93 18.07
CA ALA A 609 -15.74 18.73 17.75
C ALA A 609 -16.00 18.41 16.26
N ARG A 610 -14.99 18.60 15.40
CA ARG A 610 -15.05 18.36 13.95
C ARG A 610 -14.25 17.14 13.51
N ILE A 611 -13.74 16.38 14.48
CA ILE A 611 -12.98 15.17 14.24
C ILE A 611 -13.91 14.00 14.49
N ASP A 612 -14.14 13.20 13.46
CA ASP A 612 -15.03 12.04 13.52
C ASP A 612 -14.26 10.79 13.96
N ARG A 613 -12.99 10.65 13.55
CA ARG A 613 -12.13 9.50 13.83
C ARG A 613 -10.96 9.87 14.73
N SER A 614 -10.80 9.10 15.80
CA SER A 614 -9.69 9.26 16.74
C SER A 614 -8.43 8.52 16.25
N LYS A 615 -7.27 8.87 16.82
CA LYS A 615 -5.99 8.14 16.62
C LYS A 615 -6.23 6.64 16.84
N PRO A 616 -5.74 5.73 15.98
CA PRO A 616 -4.66 5.91 14.99
C PRO A 616 -5.08 6.46 13.62
N ASP A 617 -6.33 6.86 13.40
CA ASP A 617 -6.70 7.52 12.14
C ASP A 617 -5.99 8.88 12.00
N PRO A 618 -5.49 9.28 10.81
CA PRO A 618 -4.73 10.51 10.63
C PRO A 618 -5.55 11.81 10.66
N GLU A 619 -6.89 11.72 10.71
CA GLU A 619 -7.80 12.87 10.58
C GLU A 619 -7.37 14.06 11.42
N ILE A 620 -6.97 13.83 12.67
CA ILE A 620 -6.58 14.91 13.58
C ILE A 620 -5.30 15.64 13.16
N PHE A 621 -4.29 14.93 12.66
CA PHE A 621 -3.05 15.53 12.16
C PHE A 621 -3.26 16.17 10.79
N LEU A 622 -4.07 15.56 9.92
CA LEU A 622 -4.47 16.16 8.63
C LEU A 622 -5.24 17.47 8.85
N ALA A 623 -6.17 17.50 9.81
CA ALA A 623 -6.89 18.71 10.18
C ALA A 623 -5.96 19.79 10.73
N ALA A 624 -4.95 19.42 11.53
CA ALA A 624 -3.94 20.36 11.99
C ALA A 624 -3.12 20.96 10.83
N ALA A 625 -2.63 20.14 9.90
CA ALA A 625 -1.89 20.59 8.74
C ALA A 625 -2.73 21.51 7.83
N ALA A 626 -3.98 21.13 7.57
CA ALA A 626 -4.93 21.94 6.80
C ALA A 626 -5.21 23.29 7.46
N GLY A 627 -5.42 23.31 8.78
CA GLY A 627 -5.63 24.54 9.56
C GLY A 627 -4.42 25.48 9.56
N LEU A 628 -3.20 24.93 9.43
CA LEU A 628 -1.97 25.69 9.27
C LEU A 628 -1.71 26.14 7.83
N GLY A 629 -2.44 25.61 6.85
CA GLY A 629 -2.20 25.85 5.43
C GLY A 629 -0.91 25.21 4.92
N VAL A 630 -0.51 24.07 5.49
CA VAL A 630 0.74 23.37 5.18
C VAL A 630 0.43 21.94 4.69
N ALA A 631 1.18 21.46 3.69
CA ALA A 631 1.04 20.08 3.21
C ALA A 631 1.54 19.09 4.28
N PRO A 632 0.87 17.94 4.51
CA PRO A 632 1.27 16.98 5.54
C PRO A 632 2.73 16.50 5.41
N GLY A 633 3.22 16.27 4.18
CA GLY A 633 4.62 15.90 3.95
C GLY A 633 5.66 16.98 4.30
N ALA A 634 5.24 18.19 4.66
CA ALA A 634 6.06 19.28 5.17
C ALA A 634 5.91 19.49 6.70
N CYS A 635 5.27 18.55 7.40
CA CYS A 635 5.01 18.61 8.83
C CYS A 635 5.78 17.52 9.59
N LEU A 636 6.26 17.87 10.79
CA LEU A 636 6.64 16.90 11.83
C LEU A 636 5.48 16.74 12.82
N GLY A 637 5.12 15.51 13.16
CA GLY A 637 4.22 15.20 14.26
C GLY A 637 5.01 14.80 15.51
N VAL A 638 4.58 15.23 16.70
CA VAL A 638 5.21 14.88 17.98
C VAL A 638 4.18 14.24 18.91
N GLU A 639 4.47 13.05 19.43
CA GLU A 639 3.50 12.19 20.13
C GLU A 639 4.13 11.29 21.21
N ASP A 640 3.37 10.86 22.24
CA ASP A 640 3.86 9.99 23.32
C ASP A 640 3.30 8.53 23.31
N ALA A 641 2.45 8.20 22.34
CA ALA A 641 1.77 6.91 22.23
C ALA A 641 1.84 6.28 20.83
N ALA A 642 1.99 4.95 20.76
CA ALA A 642 2.03 4.20 19.50
C ALA A 642 0.82 4.47 18.58
N ALA A 643 -0.39 4.62 19.13
CA ALA A 643 -1.58 4.94 18.34
C ALA A 643 -1.47 6.32 17.68
N GLY A 644 -0.91 7.32 18.35
CA GLY A 644 -0.71 8.63 17.73
C GLY A 644 0.46 8.65 16.75
N VAL A 645 1.52 7.88 16.99
CA VAL A 645 2.61 7.68 16.02
C VAL A 645 2.06 7.10 14.71
N ALA A 646 1.24 6.06 14.80
CA ALA A 646 0.55 5.49 13.65
C ALA A 646 -0.34 6.52 12.93
N SER A 647 -1.01 7.41 13.68
CA SER A 647 -1.81 8.52 13.13
C SER A 647 -0.96 9.55 12.37
N ILE A 648 0.23 9.90 12.89
CA ILE A 648 1.18 10.80 12.21
C ILE A 648 1.66 10.18 10.90
N HIS A 649 2.06 8.91 10.91
CA HIS A 649 2.51 8.19 9.71
C HIS A 649 1.40 8.06 8.68
N ALA A 650 0.20 7.70 9.11
CA ALA A 650 -0.97 7.65 8.25
C ALA A 650 -1.29 9.02 7.62
N ALA A 651 -0.96 10.12 8.30
CA ALA A 651 -1.11 11.48 7.76
C ALA A 651 -0.03 11.83 6.73
N GLY A 652 0.97 10.96 6.52
CA GLY A 652 2.10 11.19 5.63
C GLY A 652 3.12 12.18 6.21
N MET A 653 3.17 12.31 7.53
CA MET A 653 4.10 13.15 8.29
C MET A 653 5.22 12.30 8.89
N VAL A 654 6.31 12.95 9.29
CA VAL A 654 7.40 12.31 10.05
C VAL A 654 7.06 12.35 11.55
N ALA A 655 7.16 11.22 12.23
CA ALA A 655 6.78 11.06 13.64
C ALA A 655 7.99 11.12 14.59
N ILE A 656 7.90 12.03 15.56
CA ILE A 656 8.81 12.10 16.70
C ILE A 656 8.06 11.56 17.93
N GLY A 657 8.48 10.39 18.41
CA GLY A 657 7.97 9.79 19.63
C GLY A 657 8.68 10.33 20.88
N ILE A 658 7.92 10.66 21.93
CA ILE A 658 8.43 11.11 23.23
C ILE A 658 8.25 10.00 24.27
N GLY A 659 9.36 9.47 24.81
CA GLY A 659 9.34 8.39 25.80
C GLY A 659 10.27 7.23 25.45
N ARG A 660 9.85 6.00 25.74
CA ARG A 660 10.64 4.79 25.51
C ARG A 660 10.30 4.17 24.16
N ARG A 661 11.33 3.74 23.40
CA ARG A 661 11.17 3.16 22.05
C ARG A 661 10.21 1.96 22.01
N GLU A 662 10.23 1.13 23.05
CA GLU A 662 9.33 -0.03 23.21
C GLU A 662 7.83 0.33 23.30
N ASP A 663 7.49 1.56 23.73
CA ASP A 663 6.10 2.00 23.92
C ASP A 663 5.55 2.80 22.70
N LEU A 664 6.42 3.20 21.77
CA LEU A 664 6.15 4.20 20.73
C LEU A 664 6.00 3.63 19.32
N GLY A 665 5.97 2.30 19.20
CA GLY A 665 5.83 1.61 17.91
C GLY A 665 6.95 2.01 16.93
N GLU A 666 6.56 2.39 15.71
CA GLU A 666 7.47 2.63 14.59
C GLU A 666 7.97 4.08 14.46
N ALA A 667 7.88 4.91 15.50
CA ALA A 667 8.25 6.33 15.41
C ALA A 667 9.63 6.55 14.73
N ASP A 668 9.68 7.44 13.73
CA ASP A 668 10.90 7.68 12.93
C ASP A 668 12.07 8.11 13.82
N ILE A 669 11.77 8.93 14.82
CA ILE A 669 12.73 9.41 15.83
C ILE A 669 12.10 9.24 17.22
N VAL A 670 12.89 8.77 18.19
CA VAL A 670 12.45 8.64 19.59
C VAL A 670 13.34 9.50 20.48
N LEU A 671 12.73 10.40 21.25
CA LEU A 671 13.40 11.23 22.24
C LEU A 671 12.91 10.87 23.65
N PRO A 672 13.78 10.86 24.68
CA PRO A 672 13.38 10.59 26.06
C PRO A 672 12.47 11.68 26.67
N GLY A 673 12.36 12.86 26.03
CA GLY A 673 11.60 14.00 26.51
C GLY A 673 11.79 15.24 25.62
N LEU A 674 10.95 16.25 25.76
CA LEU A 674 11.08 17.50 24.99
C LEU A 674 12.29 18.36 25.39
N SER A 675 12.89 18.14 26.56
CA SER A 675 14.10 18.86 27.00
C SER A 675 15.31 18.67 26.07
N VAL A 676 15.36 17.56 25.33
CA VAL A 676 16.40 17.29 24.31
C VAL A 676 15.95 17.59 22.88
N PHE A 677 14.72 18.05 22.68
CA PHE A 677 14.23 18.42 21.35
C PHE A 677 15.02 19.63 20.81
N ARG A 678 15.55 19.51 19.59
CA ARG A 678 16.26 20.58 18.89
C ARG A 678 15.73 20.68 17.46
N ILE A 679 14.95 21.72 17.17
CA ILE A 679 14.40 21.90 15.82
C ILE A 679 15.49 22.04 14.73
N GLY A 680 16.70 22.48 15.10
CA GLY A 680 17.84 22.59 14.19
C GLY A 680 18.24 21.27 13.54
N ASP A 681 18.04 20.15 14.24
CA ASP A 681 18.40 18.81 13.75
C ASP A 681 17.53 18.38 12.56
N PHE A 682 16.37 19.03 12.39
CA PHE A 682 15.39 18.72 11.35
C PHE A 682 15.33 19.76 10.22
N LEU A 683 16.20 20.79 10.27
CA LEU A 683 16.18 21.92 9.32
C LEU A 683 17.24 21.83 8.20
N ASN A 684 18.16 20.87 8.26
CA ASN A 684 19.25 20.76 7.30
C ASN A 684 18.89 19.89 6.09
N ASN A 685 18.41 20.54 5.03
CA ASN A 685 18.44 20.01 3.66
C ASN A 685 19.24 20.91 2.70
N LYS A 686 20.17 21.71 3.24
CA LYS A 686 21.14 22.48 2.45
C LYS A 686 22.52 22.38 3.09
N ASN A 687 23.42 21.73 2.37
CA ASN A 687 24.86 21.59 2.57
C ASN A 687 25.28 20.39 3.43
N GLY A 688 25.94 19.44 2.76
CA GLY A 688 26.63 18.34 3.41
C GLY A 688 27.66 18.85 4.41
N ALA A 689 27.41 18.57 5.68
CA ALA A 689 28.40 18.50 6.74
C ALA A 689 27.83 17.59 7.84
N THR A 690 28.49 16.45 8.03
CA THR A 690 28.42 15.49 9.15
C THR A 690 27.52 15.87 10.33
N ALA A 691 26.45 15.09 10.56
CA ALA A 691 25.81 15.02 11.87
C ALA A 691 26.78 14.34 12.85
N GLY A 692 27.23 15.08 13.86
CA GLY A 692 28.10 14.58 14.91
C GLY A 692 27.40 13.49 15.73
N THR A 693 28.13 12.43 15.99
CA THR A 693 27.82 11.35 16.93
C THR A 693 27.28 11.89 18.26
N ALA A 694 26.04 11.55 18.60
CA ALA A 694 25.54 11.68 19.97
C ALA A 694 26.18 10.56 20.82
N GLU A 695 27.19 10.92 21.61
CA GLU A 695 27.77 10.04 22.61
C GLU A 695 26.72 9.64 23.66
N ALA A 696 26.66 8.34 23.93
CA ALA A 696 25.91 7.76 25.01
C ALA A 696 26.36 8.34 26.36
N ILE A 697 25.53 9.17 26.99
CA ILE A 697 25.71 9.53 28.39
C ILE A 697 25.22 8.33 29.22
N ASN A 698 26.19 7.54 29.66
CA ASN A 698 26.04 6.48 30.65
C ASN A 698 25.67 7.13 32.00
N ILE A 699 24.48 6.88 32.52
CA ILE A 699 24.12 7.23 33.90
C ILE A 699 24.14 5.95 34.73
N ASN A 700 25.29 5.68 35.33
CA ASN A 700 25.41 5.02 36.63
C ASN A 700 26.81 5.35 37.19
N ALA A 701 26.80 6.07 38.32
CA ALA A 701 27.91 6.60 39.13
C ALA A 701 28.52 7.95 38.65
#